data_AF-A0A926ZBI9-F1
#
_entry.id   AF-A0A926ZBI9-F1
#
_cell.length_a   1.000
_cell.length_b   1.000
_cell.length_c   1.000
_cell.angle_alpha   90.00
_cell.angle_beta   90.00
_cell.angle_gamma   90.00
#
_symmetry.space_group_name_H-M   'P 1'
#
loop_
_entity.id
_entity.type
_entity.pdbx_description
1 polymer ?
#
loop_
_entity_poly.entity_id
_entity_poly.type
_entity_poly.pdbx_seq_one_letter_code
_entity_poly.pdbx_strand_id
1 'polypeptide(L)'
;MRFWPDDLLFDDQWYLHNTEERRAGRSLQSSCDLNVLASWQQAITGTGVIIGIVDDGVDYLHPDLRANYRADLGIDLVDGDNNPMAESDHGDLHGTSVAGIAAGRGNNGMGITGVAPTASFTAIRLTSGCVSDRQEAQVMNHRFQSIAIYNNSWGPMDGYGLTAPGPLFQAALARGVQQGRNGLGSLYVWAGGNGRREGDNVNYDGYANSRYVIAVAAINAQGQQTEYSESGACLLVSAFGDDGYDQGITSTDLRRSEGYNFNGLGIYGANYSDLNYTNDFGGTSAAAPMVSGVLALMLQANPNLSWRDAQHILVETARHNDPSNTDWQRNGAGRWVNHSYGFGAVNATAAVNLARTWQPVASERSSVVSPVQVRASIPEQRQGARSTILMEDNLQIERVEVVFNATHTRSSDLRIVLTSPDGTASVLAKTNRMAHFGSYRNWVFTSTRLWDEWSAGNWTLTVSDGRTGQSGVWNSWQLRVYGIGQGESTVVDNRQATYRQDTLTSRGDHHVLKGFGGDDRLLGGAGSDYLMGGNGADLLRGDYGSDRLVGSYGNDVLLGGNGTDHLRGQQGQDWLRGGKDRDQLWGGAGVDTFVLDAGNMGTVDRIWDFQAGVDCIKVGSTLQGGPLSWQQKGNNTLLKVGQQALAWLMDVNASQLSGTELALA
;
A
#
# COMPACT_ATOMS: atom_id res chain seq x y z
N MET A 1 4.99 27.83 16.90
CA MET A 1 3.78 28.28 16.18
C MET A 1 3.35 27.13 15.28
N ARG A 2 2.06 26.77 15.24
CA ARG A 2 1.54 25.77 14.30
C ARG A 2 1.57 26.40 12.90
N PHE A 3 2.10 25.70 11.90
CA PHE A 3 2.04 26.15 10.51
C PHE A 3 0.57 26.17 10.07
N TRP A 4 0.08 27.33 9.66
CA TRP A 4 -1.24 27.54 9.05
C TRP A 4 -1.02 28.48 7.86
N PRO A 5 -1.40 28.08 6.63
CA PRO A 5 -1.19 28.92 5.45
C PRO A 5 -1.96 30.24 5.57
N ASP A 6 -1.35 31.34 5.15
CA ASP A 6 -1.96 32.69 5.12
C ASP A 6 -2.53 33.07 3.74
N ASP A 7 -2.57 32.11 2.82
CA ASP A 7 -3.00 32.27 1.44
C ASP A 7 -4.51 32.57 1.35
N LEU A 8 -4.88 33.52 0.48
CA LEU A 8 -6.23 34.09 0.43
C LEU A 8 -7.32 33.08 0.03
N LEU A 9 -6.95 32.04 -0.71
CA LEU A 9 -7.85 31.00 -1.21
C LEU A 9 -7.63 29.65 -0.52
N PHE A 10 -6.75 29.57 0.50
CA PHE A 10 -6.50 28.30 1.23
C PHE A 10 -7.78 27.68 1.77
N ASP A 11 -8.63 28.56 2.27
CA ASP A 11 -9.97 28.26 2.72
C ASP A 11 -10.77 27.46 1.67
N ASP A 12 -10.71 27.83 0.40
CA ASP A 12 -11.44 27.15 -0.67
C ASP A 12 -10.78 25.83 -1.11
N GLN A 13 -9.54 25.55 -0.67
CA GLN A 13 -8.83 24.29 -0.92
C GLN A 13 -9.28 23.19 0.04
N TRP A 14 -10.55 22.82 -0.07
CA TRP A 14 -11.21 21.82 0.78
C TRP A 14 -10.48 20.46 0.83
N TYR A 15 -9.76 20.10 -0.23
CA TYR A 15 -8.96 18.87 -0.31
C TYR A 15 -7.71 18.90 0.57
N LEU A 16 -7.26 20.07 1.04
CA LEU A 16 -6.17 20.23 2.00
C LEU A 16 -6.70 20.29 3.43
N HIS A 17 -7.87 20.90 3.62
CA HIS A 17 -8.53 21.03 4.92
C HIS A 17 -10.05 21.17 4.75
N ASN A 18 -10.79 20.12 5.10
CA ASN A 18 -12.24 20.09 4.99
C ASN A 18 -12.90 20.30 6.36
N THR A 19 -13.64 21.41 6.53
CA THR A 19 -14.37 21.71 7.77
C THR A 19 -15.87 21.44 7.60
N GLU A 20 -16.51 20.81 8.58
CA GLU A 20 -17.96 20.55 8.62
C GLU A 20 -18.84 21.80 8.38
N GLU A 21 -18.34 22.98 8.74
CA GLU A 21 -19.08 24.24 8.70
C GLU A 21 -19.12 24.90 7.30
N ARG A 22 -18.31 24.45 6.33
CA ARG A 22 -18.05 25.22 5.11
C ARG A 22 -19.17 25.26 4.08
N ARG A 23 -20.17 24.37 4.16
CA ARG A 23 -21.20 24.30 3.11
C ARG A 23 -22.60 24.36 3.69
N ALA A 24 -23.28 25.47 3.37
CA ALA A 24 -24.64 25.82 3.77
C ALA A 24 -25.62 24.63 3.68
N GLY A 25 -25.80 23.93 4.81
CA GLY A 25 -26.83 22.90 4.99
C GLY A 25 -26.46 21.47 4.61
N ARG A 26 -25.18 21.11 4.38
CA ARG A 26 -24.78 19.72 4.10
C ARG A 26 -23.65 19.28 5.02
N SER A 27 -23.88 18.20 5.78
CA SER A 27 -22.85 17.55 6.59
C SER A 27 -21.87 16.84 5.65
N LEU A 28 -20.77 17.51 5.32
CA LEU A 28 -19.58 16.85 4.80
C LEU A 28 -18.96 16.03 5.93
N GLN A 29 -18.42 14.85 5.62
CA GLN A 29 -17.64 14.11 6.60
C GLN A 29 -16.33 14.90 6.84
N SER A 30 -16.12 15.40 8.06
CA SER A 30 -14.93 16.17 8.49
C SER A 30 -13.58 15.50 8.21
N SER A 31 -13.58 14.22 7.82
CA SER A 31 -12.39 13.44 7.50
C SER A 31 -12.06 13.36 6.01
N CYS A 32 -12.82 13.98 5.10
CA CYS A 32 -12.63 13.83 3.65
C CYS A 32 -11.75 14.96 3.05
N ASP A 33 -10.48 14.99 3.46
CA ASP A 33 -9.37 15.77 2.86
C ASP A 33 -8.09 14.92 2.84
N LEU A 34 -6.95 15.45 2.36
CA LEU A 34 -5.67 14.72 2.30
C LEU A 34 -5.01 14.46 3.66
N ASN A 35 -5.53 15.04 4.75
CA ASN A 35 -4.93 15.04 6.08
C ASN A 35 -3.47 15.52 6.06
N VAL A 36 -3.22 16.70 5.50
CA VAL A 36 -1.86 17.24 5.28
C VAL A 36 -1.37 18.15 6.41
N LEU A 37 -2.28 18.79 7.14
CA LEU A 37 -1.94 19.84 8.11
C LEU A 37 -0.97 19.38 9.20
N ALA A 38 -1.15 18.16 9.72
CA ALA A 38 -0.26 17.64 10.75
C ALA A 38 1.16 17.39 10.22
N SER A 39 1.34 17.04 8.94
CA SER A 39 2.68 16.99 8.31
C SER A 39 3.33 18.37 8.25
N TRP A 40 2.58 19.40 7.83
CA TRP A 40 3.11 20.76 7.76
C TRP A 40 3.47 21.33 9.14
N GLN A 41 2.68 21.03 10.17
CA GLN A 41 2.99 21.39 11.57
C GLN A 41 4.28 20.74 12.08
N GLN A 42 4.72 19.64 11.46
CA GLN A 42 5.99 18.97 11.72
C GLN A 42 7.12 19.48 10.81
N ALA A 43 6.94 20.62 10.15
CA ALA A 43 7.87 21.22 9.18
C ALA A 43 8.18 20.31 7.97
N ILE A 44 7.27 19.39 7.64
CA ILE A 44 7.34 18.58 6.42
C ILE A 44 6.40 19.21 5.38
N THR A 45 6.97 19.98 4.46
CA THR A 45 6.28 20.81 3.46
C THR A 45 6.82 20.58 2.04
N GLY A 46 7.62 19.54 1.81
CA GLY A 46 8.21 19.16 0.51
C GLY A 46 9.64 19.66 0.26
N THR A 47 10.29 20.30 1.23
CA THR A 47 11.60 20.94 1.05
C THR A 47 12.64 19.94 0.53
N GLY A 48 13.40 20.34 -0.48
CA GLY A 48 14.51 19.55 -1.04
C GLY A 48 14.09 18.50 -2.06
N VAL A 49 12.78 18.37 -2.34
CA VAL A 49 12.26 17.47 -3.37
C VAL A 49 11.91 18.26 -4.63
N ILE A 50 12.15 17.67 -5.80
CA ILE A 50 11.84 18.25 -7.11
C ILE A 50 10.77 17.40 -7.81
N ILE A 51 9.65 18.03 -8.16
CA ILE A 51 8.56 17.43 -8.94
C ILE A 51 8.65 17.90 -10.40
N GLY A 52 8.67 16.97 -11.35
CA GLY A 52 8.53 17.25 -12.77
C GLY A 52 7.06 17.22 -13.16
N ILE A 53 6.53 18.35 -13.64
CA ILE A 53 5.17 18.46 -14.19
C ILE A 53 5.27 18.17 -15.69
N VAL A 54 4.81 16.99 -16.10
CA VAL A 54 4.79 16.57 -17.51
C VAL A 54 3.40 16.84 -18.05
N ASP A 55 3.26 17.92 -18.83
CA ASP A 55 1.97 18.39 -19.30
C ASP A 55 2.10 19.29 -20.55
N ASP A 56 1.15 20.20 -20.76
CA ASP A 56 1.08 21.14 -21.90
C ASP A 56 1.97 22.38 -21.71
N GLY A 57 2.62 22.51 -20.56
CA GLY A 57 3.44 23.65 -20.19
C GLY A 57 3.06 24.16 -18.81
N VAL A 58 3.85 25.08 -18.26
CA VAL A 58 3.49 25.75 -17.00
C VAL A 58 3.79 27.23 -17.13
N ASP A 59 2.84 28.08 -16.73
CA ASP A 59 3.12 29.50 -16.50
C ASP A 59 3.98 29.65 -15.24
N TYR A 60 5.26 29.31 -15.37
CA TYR A 60 6.20 29.27 -14.26
C TYR A 60 6.54 30.66 -13.70
N LEU A 61 6.03 31.73 -14.30
CA LEU A 61 6.12 33.10 -13.81
C LEU A 61 4.88 33.51 -12.98
N HIS A 62 3.90 32.61 -12.82
CA HIS A 62 2.77 32.76 -11.91
C HIS A 62 3.24 33.14 -10.48
N PRO A 63 2.59 34.08 -9.77
CA PRO A 63 3.09 34.58 -8.48
C PRO A 63 3.27 33.47 -7.43
N ASP A 64 2.38 32.48 -7.42
CA ASP A 64 2.44 31.30 -6.55
C ASP A 64 3.37 30.18 -7.05
N LEU A 65 3.91 30.27 -8.26
CA LEU A 65 4.76 29.21 -8.83
C LEU A 65 6.22 29.62 -8.93
N ARG A 66 6.50 30.88 -9.30
CA ARG A 66 7.84 31.37 -9.63
C ARG A 66 8.91 31.12 -8.58
N ALA A 67 8.53 31.11 -7.30
CA ALA A 67 9.48 30.92 -6.19
C ALA A 67 9.94 29.46 -6.06
N ASN A 68 9.14 28.51 -6.54
CA ASN A 68 9.41 27.08 -6.47
C ASN A 68 9.91 26.50 -7.82
N TYR A 69 9.84 27.27 -8.91
CA TYR A 69 10.25 26.80 -10.24
C TYR A 69 11.77 26.65 -10.39
N ARG A 70 12.20 25.57 -11.06
CA ARG A 70 13.59 25.25 -11.41
C ARG A 70 13.83 25.34 -12.91
N ALA A 71 14.14 26.55 -13.38
CA ALA A 71 14.39 26.82 -14.80
C ALA A 71 15.57 26.04 -15.41
N ASP A 72 16.53 25.59 -14.59
CA ASP A 72 17.68 24.79 -15.05
C ASP A 72 17.33 23.34 -15.42
N LEU A 73 16.11 22.90 -15.09
CA LEU A 73 15.64 21.54 -15.33
C LEU A 73 14.49 21.47 -16.35
N GLY A 74 13.95 22.60 -16.79
CA GLY A 74 12.82 22.66 -17.72
C GLY A 74 13.19 22.21 -19.13
N ILE A 75 12.21 21.67 -19.86
CA ILE A 75 12.37 21.33 -21.28
C ILE A 75 11.05 21.42 -22.03
N ASP A 76 11.09 21.94 -23.25
CA ASP A 76 9.98 21.91 -24.21
C ASP A 76 10.32 20.91 -25.32
N LEU A 77 9.58 19.80 -25.37
CA LEU A 77 9.78 18.79 -26.40
C LEU A 77 8.88 18.99 -27.62
N VAL A 78 7.89 19.88 -27.53
CA VAL A 78 6.97 20.21 -28.61
C VAL A 78 7.68 21.14 -29.59
N ASP A 79 8.31 22.20 -29.08
CA ASP A 79 9.06 23.17 -29.88
C ASP A 79 10.57 22.89 -29.94
N GLY A 80 11.06 21.96 -29.10
CA GLY A 80 12.43 21.47 -29.12
C GLY A 80 13.44 22.44 -28.51
N ASP A 81 13.04 23.16 -27.44
CA ASP A 81 13.89 24.07 -26.69
C ASP A 81 13.81 23.83 -25.17
N ASN A 82 14.29 24.79 -24.36
CA ASN A 82 14.32 24.69 -22.89
C ASN A 82 13.28 25.58 -22.19
N ASN A 83 12.29 26.08 -22.92
CA ASN A 83 11.27 27.01 -22.41
C ASN A 83 9.88 26.32 -22.34
N PRO A 84 9.58 25.60 -21.25
CA PRO A 84 8.28 24.93 -21.08
C PRO A 84 7.16 25.90 -20.64
N MET A 85 7.20 27.15 -21.09
CA MET A 85 6.18 28.15 -20.77
C MET A 85 4.87 27.71 -21.41
N ALA A 86 3.79 27.74 -20.65
CA ALA A 86 2.45 27.54 -21.22
C ALA A 86 2.10 28.70 -22.17
N GLU A 87 1.71 28.37 -23.40
CA GLU A 87 1.34 29.35 -24.41
C GLU A 87 -0.17 29.28 -24.70
N SER A 88 -0.87 30.39 -24.45
CA SER A 88 -2.34 30.41 -24.44
C SER A 88 -2.96 30.33 -25.84
N ASP A 89 -2.23 30.70 -26.88
CA ASP A 89 -2.59 30.50 -28.28
C ASP A 89 -2.56 29.03 -28.73
N HIS A 90 -1.93 28.15 -27.94
CA HIS A 90 -1.88 26.70 -28.15
C HIS A 90 -2.88 25.92 -27.28
N GLY A 91 -3.62 26.61 -26.39
CA GLY A 91 -4.58 25.97 -25.49
C GLY A 91 -3.94 25.27 -24.29
N ASP A 92 -2.73 25.71 -23.89
CA ASP A 92 -1.92 25.10 -22.82
C ASP A 92 -2.37 25.57 -21.41
N LEU A 93 -3.60 25.25 -21.01
CA LEU A 93 -4.20 25.70 -19.75
C LEU A 93 -3.98 24.74 -18.56
N HIS A 94 -3.61 23.49 -18.82
CA HIS A 94 -3.76 22.40 -17.86
C HIS A 94 -2.59 22.34 -16.85
N GLY A 95 -1.35 22.32 -17.33
CA GLY A 95 -0.17 22.08 -16.51
C GLY A 95 0.07 23.14 -15.43
N THR A 96 -0.38 24.38 -15.64
CA THR A 96 -0.33 25.44 -14.62
C THR A 96 -1.18 25.10 -13.40
N SER A 97 -2.39 24.58 -13.60
CA SER A 97 -3.28 24.15 -12.51
C SER A 97 -2.71 22.93 -11.77
N VAL A 98 -2.11 21.99 -12.51
CA VAL A 98 -1.43 20.80 -11.95
C VAL A 98 -0.24 21.21 -11.07
N ALA A 99 0.59 22.16 -11.54
CA ALA A 99 1.73 22.66 -10.79
C ALA A 99 1.31 23.33 -9.47
N GLY A 100 0.23 24.12 -9.49
CA GLY A 100 -0.35 24.75 -8.29
C GLY A 100 -0.74 23.75 -7.21
N ILE A 101 -1.46 22.68 -7.59
CA ILE A 101 -1.89 21.63 -6.65
C ILE A 101 -0.68 20.93 -6.01
N ALA A 102 0.32 20.57 -6.82
CA ALA A 102 1.47 19.81 -6.32
C ALA A 102 2.39 20.68 -5.43
N ALA A 103 2.77 21.86 -5.93
CA ALA A 103 3.90 22.63 -5.40
C ALA A 103 3.71 24.16 -5.45
N GLY A 104 2.47 24.67 -5.45
CA GLY A 104 2.19 26.10 -5.23
C GLY A 104 2.81 26.58 -3.92
N ARG A 105 3.45 27.76 -3.94
CA ARG A 105 4.38 28.22 -2.89
C ARG A 105 3.79 28.21 -1.49
N GLY A 106 2.54 28.61 -1.35
CA GLY A 106 1.89 28.77 -0.05
C GLY A 106 2.58 29.78 0.87
N ASN A 107 1.87 30.18 1.91
CA ASN A 107 2.34 31.02 3.00
C ASN A 107 3.05 32.31 2.51
N ASN A 108 2.51 32.91 1.44
CA ASN A 108 3.03 34.13 0.80
C ASN A 108 1.98 35.26 0.76
N GLY A 109 0.85 35.10 1.44
CA GLY A 109 -0.25 36.06 1.55
C GLY A 109 -1.05 36.29 0.26
N MET A 110 -0.96 35.40 -0.74
CA MET A 110 -1.75 35.47 -1.97
C MET A 110 -2.25 34.09 -2.38
N GLY A 111 -3.29 34.03 -3.21
CA GLY A 111 -3.63 32.80 -3.94
C GLY A 111 -3.80 31.54 -3.09
N ILE A 112 -3.06 30.49 -3.47
CA ILE A 112 -3.21 29.11 -3.01
C ILE A 112 -1.92 28.57 -2.38
N THR A 113 -2.03 27.45 -1.66
CA THR A 113 -0.89 26.60 -1.28
C THR A 113 -0.96 25.25 -1.98
N GLY A 114 0.18 24.74 -2.47
CA GLY A 114 0.25 23.36 -2.93
C GLY A 114 0.21 22.37 -1.77
N VAL A 115 0.07 21.07 -2.06
CA VAL A 115 0.22 19.99 -1.08
C VAL A 115 1.64 19.98 -0.49
N ALA A 116 2.64 20.26 -1.31
CA ALA A 116 4.05 20.37 -0.94
C ALA A 116 4.58 21.79 -1.19
N PRO A 117 4.21 22.78 -0.35
CA PRO A 117 4.41 24.21 -0.65
C PRO A 117 5.87 24.66 -0.76
N THR A 118 6.81 23.85 -0.27
CA THR A 118 8.25 24.14 -0.34
C THR A 118 9.01 23.17 -1.24
N ALA A 119 8.32 22.25 -1.91
CA ALA A 119 8.92 21.48 -2.97
C ALA A 119 9.26 22.40 -4.14
N SER A 120 10.40 22.15 -4.77
CA SER A 120 10.66 22.74 -6.07
C SER A 120 9.91 21.95 -7.14
N PHE A 121 9.62 22.59 -8.27
CA PHE A 121 9.12 21.89 -9.44
C PHE A 121 9.82 22.36 -10.71
N THR A 122 9.74 21.56 -11.76
CA THR A 122 10.13 21.92 -13.11
C THR A 122 9.05 21.49 -14.09
N ALA A 123 8.95 22.17 -15.23
CA ALA A 123 7.96 21.87 -16.26
C ALA A 123 8.61 21.12 -17.43
N ILE A 124 7.88 20.16 -17.97
CA ILE A 124 8.26 19.36 -19.13
C ILE A 124 7.07 19.40 -20.10
N ARG A 125 7.15 20.27 -21.12
CA ARG A 125 6.08 20.47 -22.10
C ARG A 125 6.11 19.36 -23.14
N LEU A 126 5.02 18.59 -23.22
CA LEU A 126 4.88 17.38 -24.03
C LEU A 126 3.50 17.26 -24.70
N THR A 127 2.41 17.58 -24.00
CA THR A 127 1.05 17.14 -24.42
C THR A 127 0.34 18.09 -25.37
N SER A 128 0.90 19.28 -25.62
CA SER A 128 0.35 20.30 -26.51
C SER A 128 0.59 20.04 -28.01
N GLY A 129 1.24 18.93 -28.37
CA GLY A 129 1.51 18.56 -29.76
C GLY A 129 1.62 17.06 -30.02
N CYS A 130 1.74 16.68 -31.29
CA CYS A 130 1.99 15.30 -31.68
C CYS A 130 3.41 14.89 -31.32
N VAL A 131 3.57 14.06 -30.28
CA VAL A 131 4.87 13.57 -29.82
C VAL A 131 5.16 12.15 -30.27
N SER A 132 6.45 11.87 -30.53
CA SER A 132 6.93 10.54 -30.87
C SER A 132 7.24 9.71 -29.62
N ASP A 133 7.21 8.38 -29.72
CA ASP A 133 7.67 7.45 -28.67
C ASP A 133 9.07 7.79 -28.14
N ARG A 134 9.96 8.33 -29.00
CA ARG A 134 11.27 8.82 -28.58
C ARG A 134 11.18 10.02 -27.63
N GLN A 135 10.32 10.99 -27.92
CA GLN A 135 10.12 12.16 -27.06
C GLN A 135 9.46 11.75 -25.74
N GLU A 136 8.44 10.89 -25.77
CA GLU A 136 7.82 10.37 -24.54
C GLU A 136 8.86 9.63 -23.67
N ALA A 137 9.70 8.79 -24.29
CA ALA A 137 10.78 8.09 -23.60
C ALA A 137 11.82 9.04 -22.99
N GLN A 138 12.13 10.14 -23.70
CA GLN A 138 13.08 11.15 -23.21
C GLN A 138 12.58 11.80 -21.92
N VAL A 139 11.28 12.10 -21.80
CA VAL A 139 10.70 12.69 -20.58
C VAL A 139 10.95 11.81 -19.37
N MET A 140 10.67 10.51 -19.47
CA MET A 140 10.75 9.61 -18.32
C MET A 140 12.16 9.53 -17.73
N ASN A 141 13.21 9.84 -18.49
CA ASN A 141 14.60 9.84 -18.00
C ASN A 141 15.23 11.24 -17.94
N HIS A 142 14.48 12.29 -18.32
CA HIS A 142 14.95 13.67 -18.31
C HIS A 142 15.28 14.10 -16.89
N ARG A 143 16.57 14.34 -16.60
CA ARG A 143 17.06 14.79 -15.28
C ARG A 143 16.61 13.90 -14.11
N PHE A 144 16.38 12.61 -14.33
CA PHE A 144 15.92 11.64 -13.34
C PHE A 144 16.84 11.39 -12.12
N GLN A 145 18.01 12.03 -12.08
CA GLN A 145 18.88 12.05 -10.90
C GLN A 145 18.54 13.21 -9.96
N SER A 146 17.95 14.28 -10.50
CA SER A 146 17.54 15.48 -9.77
C SER A 146 16.02 15.50 -9.54
N ILE A 147 15.24 15.22 -10.59
CA ILE A 147 13.78 15.13 -10.50
C ILE A 147 13.43 13.81 -9.81
N ALA A 148 12.70 13.91 -8.70
CA ALA A 148 12.37 12.74 -7.90
C ALA A 148 11.03 12.11 -8.31
N ILE A 149 10.06 12.97 -8.65
CA ILE A 149 8.67 12.60 -8.92
C ILE A 149 8.28 13.18 -10.28
N TYR A 150 7.63 12.39 -11.12
CA TYR A 150 7.08 12.81 -12.40
C TYR A 150 5.56 12.70 -12.32
N ASN A 151 4.88 13.85 -12.34
CA ASN A 151 3.44 13.93 -12.41
C ASN A 151 2.99 13.90 -13.87
N ASN A 152 2.11 12.97 -14.23
CA ASN A 152 1.56 12.84 -15.57
C ASN A 152 0.03 12.83 -15.48
N SER A 153 -0.60 13.90 -15.94
CA SER A 153 -2.05 14.07 -15.92
C SER A 153 -2.64 14.00 -17.33
N TRP A 154 -2.10 13.08 -18.14
CA TRP A 154 -2.42 12.84 -19.55
C TRP A 154 -2.42 11.35 -19.85
N GLY A 155 -2.92 10.96 -21.01
CA GLY A 155 -2.98 9.56 -21.44
C GLY A 155 -3.56 9.46 -22.84
N PRO A 156 -3.87 8.25 -23.31
CA PRO A 156 -4.69 8.07 -24.50
C PRO A 156 -6.06 8.75 -24.33
N MET A 157 -6.74 9.02 -25.44
CA MET A 157 -8.12 9.52 -25.39
C MET A 157 -9.03 8.49 -24.72
N ASP A 158 -9.71 8.92 -23.67
CA ASP A 158 -10.68 8.12 -22.92
C ASP A 158 -11.84 7.65 -23.83
N GLY A 159 -12.22 6.37 -23.70
CA GLY A 159 -13.35 5.74 -24.39
C GLY A 159 -13.02 5.06 -25.73
N TYR A 160 -11.79 5.15 -26.23
CA TYR A 160 -11.41 4.66 -27.57
C TYR A 160 -10.73 3.27 -27.60
N GLY A 161 -10.43 2.67 -26.44
CA GLY A 161 -9.94 1.28 -26.34
C GLY A 161 -8.46 1.15 -25.95
N LEU A 162 -7.82 0.05 -26.38
CA LEU A 162 -6.46 -0.31 -25.95
C LEU A 162 -5.39 0.55 -26.62
N THR A 163 -4.67 1.34 -25.83
CA THR A 163 -3.52 2.11 -26.32
C THR A 163 -2.27 1.76 -25.51
N ALA A 164 -1.31 1.09 -26.15
CA ALA A 164 -0.02 0.80 -25.53
C ALA A 164 0.97 1.92 -25.83
N PRO A 165 1.80 2.35 -24.86
CA PRO A 165 2.93 3.19 -25.17
C PRO A 165 3.93 2.44 -26.06
N GLY A 166 4.76 3.20 -26.77
CA GLY A 166 5.79 2.61 -27.59
C GLY A 166 6.89 1.91 -26.77
N PRO A 167 7.71 1.06 -27.41
CA PRO A 167 8.72 0.26 -26.73
C PRO A 167 9.83 1.11 -26.11
N LEU A 168 10.15 2.30 -26.67
CA LEU A 168 11.16 3.18 -26.07
C LEU A 168 10.64 3.75 -24.75
N PHE A 169 9.39 4.18 -24.71
CA PHE A 169 8.77 4.67 -23.49
C PHE A 169 8.75 3.61 -22.39
N GLN A 170 8.33 2.37 -22.72
CA GLN A 170 8.33 1.26 -21.77
C GLN A 170 9.73 0.97 -21.20
N ALA A 171 10.75 1.00 -22.07
CA ALA A 171 12.15 0.84 -21.65
C ALA A 171 12.62 2.02 -20.77
N ALA A 172 12.18 3.24 -21.05
CA ALA A 172 12.51 4.42 -20.27
C ALA A 172 11.89 4.39 -18.87
N LEU A 173 10.63 3.95 -18.72
CA LEU A 173 10.02 3.73 -17.39
C LEU A 173 10.83 2.72 -16.57
N ALA A 174 11.14 1.55 -17.16
CA ALA A 174 11.94 0.51 -16.51
C ALA A 174 13.32 1.04 -16.09
N ARG A 175 13.99 1.79 -16.97
CA ARG A 175 15.27 2.42 -16.66
C ARG A 175 15.15 3.44 -15.54
N GLY A 176 14.09 4.23 -15.54
CA GLY A 176 13.87 5.29 -14.56
C GLY A 176 13.68 4.75 -13.14
N VAL A 177 12.88 3.70 -12.97
CA VAL A 177 12.72 3.05 -11.66
C VAL A 177 13.98 2.31 -11.20
N GLN A 178 14.86 1.89 -12.12
CA GLN A 178 16.11 1.19 -11.79
C GLN A 178 17.27 2.14 -11.50
N GLN A 179 17.36 3.28 -12.20
CA GLN A 179 18.55 4.12 -12.20
C GLN A 179 18.29 5.54 -11.70
N GLY A 180 17.04 6.03 -11.73
CA GLY A 180 16.68 7.35 -11.23
C GLY A 180 17.00 7.50 -9.75
N ARG A 181 17.18 8.74 -9.28
CA ARG A 181 17.50 9.08 -7.88
C ARG A 181 18.65 8.22 -7.31
N ASN A 182 19.74 8.10 -8.06
CA ASN A 182 20.92 7.32 -7.73
C ASN A 182 20.61 5.84 -7.40
N GLY A 183 19.66 5.24 -8.12
CA GLY A 183 19.26 3.84 -7.95
C GLY A 183 18.09 3.61 -6.99
N LEU A 184 17.56 4.66 -6.34
CA LEU A 184 16.31 4.56 -5.58
C LEU A 184 15.08 4.46 -6.49
N GLY A 185 15.20 4.91 -7.73
CA GLY A 185 14.15 4.88 -8.74
C GLY A 185 13.26 6.11 -8.74
N SER A 186 12.99 6.63 -9.94
CA SER A 186 12.01 7.68 -10.16
C SER A 186 10.61 7.25 -9.72
N LEU A 187 9.83 8.18 -9.18
CA LEU A 187 8.42 7.97 -8.85
C LEU A 187 7.55 8.51 -9.99
N TYR A 188 6.82 7.63 -10.67
CA TYR A 188 5.89 8.02 -11.74
C TYR A 188 4.47 7.98 -11.23
N VAL A 189 3.80 9.13 -11.23
CA VAL A 189 2.39 9.27 -10.82
C VAL A 189 1.56 9.57 -12.07
N TRP A 190 0.43 8.89 -12.20
CA TRP A 190 -0.41 8.97 -13.39
C TRP A 190 -1.88 9.09 -13.02
N ALA A 191 -2.57 10.01 -13.68
CA ALA A 191 -4.02 10.11 -13.60
C ALA A 191 -4.66 8.81 -14.15
N GLY A 192 -5.69 8.31 -13.48
CA GLY A 192 -6.36 7.06 -13.85
C GLY A 192 -7.28 7.13 -15.08
N GLY A 193 -7.58 8.33 -15.61
CA GLY A 193 -8.49 8.51 -16.74
C GLY A 193 -9.90 8.96 -16.32
N ASN A 194 -10.60 9.62 -17.26
CA ASN A 194 -11.88 10.28 -17.05
C ASN A 194 -13.03 9.65 -17.89
N GLY A 195 -12.80 8.47 -18.48
CA GLY A 195 -13.71 7.75 -19.39
C GLY A 195 -14.77 6.87 -18.74
N ARG A 196 -15.07 7.01 -17.44
CA ARG A 196 -16.01 6.10 -16.76
C ARG A 196 -17.41 6.10 -17.38
N ARG A 197 -17.91 7.26 -17.83
CA ARG A 197 -19.25 7.38 -18.45
C ARG A 197 -19.34 6.62 -19.78
N GLU A 198 -18.21 6.50 -20.46
CA GLU A 198 -17.98 5.77 -21.70
C GLU A 198 -17.72 4.27 -21.45
N GLY A 199 -17.71 3.86 -20.18
CA GLY A 199 -17.45 2.48 -19.74
C GLY A 199 -15.98 2.08 -19.80
N ASP A 200 -15.07 3.06 -19.83
CA ASP A 200 -13.62 2.83 -19.93
C ASP A 200 -13.03 2.23 -18.64
N ASN A 201 -11.78 1.80 -18.74
CA ASN A 201 -11.05 1.13 -17.68
C ASN A 201 -9.56 1.48 -17.76
N VAL A 202 -8.98 1.85 -16.60
CA VAL A 202 -7.57 2.20 -16.46
C VAL A 202 -6.62 1.13 -17.02
N ASN A 203 -7.03 -0.14 -16.99
CA ASN A 203 -6.25 -1.24 -17.56
C ASN A 203 -6.13 -1.23 -19.10
N TYR A 204 -6.88 -0.37 -19.80
CA TYR A 204 -6.81 -0.16 -21.25
C TYR A 204 -5.86 0.98 -21.65
N ASP A 205 -5.49 1.83 -20.69
CA ASP A 205 -4.42 2.81 -20.81
C ASP A 205 -3.08 2.16 -20.45
N GLY A 206 -2.23 1.90 -21.45
CA GLY A 206 -0.91 1.28 -21.24
C GLY A 206 0.08 2.13 -20.45
N TYR A 207 -0.17 3.42 -20.24
CA TYR A 207 0.64 4.30 -19.40
C TYR A 207 0.28 4.10 -17.93
N ALA A 208 -0.98 4.38 -17.54
CA ALA A 208 -1.47 4.18 -16.17
C ALA A 208 -1.46 2.71 -15.72
N ASN A 209 -1.67 1.76 -16.64
CA ASN A 209 -1.62 0.32 -16.37
C ASN A 209 -0.19 -0.22 -16.14
N SER A 210 0.86 0.57 -16.35
CA SER A 210 2.24 0.10 -16.15
C SER A 210 2.51 -0.29 -14.70
N ARG A 211 3.25 -1.40 -14.49
CA ARG A 211 3.66 -1.84 -13.14
C ARG A 211 4.57 -0.84 -12.41
N TYR A 212 5.22 0.05 -13.15
CA TYR A 212 6.14 1.06 -12.62
C TYR A 212 5.43 2.32 -12.14
N VAL A 213 4.13 2.44 -12.38
CA VAL A 213 3.36 3.66 -12.23
C VAL A 213 2.42 3.59 -11.02
N ILE A 214 2.31 4.69 -10.30
CA ILE A 214 1.29 4.93 -9.28
C ILE A 214 0.07 5.51 -10.00
N ALA A 215 -0.89 4.65 -10.36
CA ALA A 215 -2.14 5.06 -10.98
C ALA A 215 -3.13 5.57 -9.92
N VAL A 216 -3.70 6.75 -10.15
CA VAL A 216 -4.48 7.49 -9.16
C VAL A 216 -5.92 7.72 -9.65
N ALA A 217 -6.89 7.23 -8.87
CA ALA A 217 -8.31 7.50 -9.11
C ALA A 217 -8.76 8.81 -8.45
N ALA A 218 -9.85 9.40 -8.96
CA ALA A 218 -10.46 10.60 -8.41
C ALA A 218 -11.70 10.28 -7.54
N ILE A 219 -11.74 10.89 -6.36
CA ILE A 219 -12.87 10.88 -5.45
C ILE A 219 -13.37 12.29 -5.17
N ASN A 220 -14.66 12.41 -4.85
CA ASN A 220 -15.27 13.67 -4.52
C ASN A 220 -15.07 14.04 -3.03
N ALA A 221 -15.67 15.15 -2.60
CA ALA A 221 -15.58 15.65 -1.21
C ALA A 221 -16.24 14.75 -0.15
N GLN A 222 -16.92 13.67 -0.55
CA GLN A 222 -17.48 12.63 0.33
C GLN A 222 -16.67 11.33 0.28
N GLY A 223 -15.55 11.33 -0.44
CA GLY A 223 -14.71 10.17 -0.64
C GLY A 223 -15.32 9.13 -1.58
N GLN A 224 -16.29 9.50 -2.42
CA GLN A 224 -16.94 8.61 -3.37
C GLN A 224 -16.34 8.77 -4.77
N GLN A 225 -16.38 7.71 -5.57
CA GLN A 225 -15.85 7.70 -6.94
C GLN A 225 -16.60 8.73 -7.78
N THR A 226 -15.87 9.68 -8.37
CA THR A 226 -16.46 10.67 -9.27
C THR A 226 -17.01 9.99 -10.52
N GLU A 227 -17.94 10.66 -11.18
CA GLU A 227 -18.65 10.09 -12.34
C GLU A 227 -17.76 9.83 -13.56
N TYR A 228 -16.59 10.48 -13.64
CA TYR A 228 -15.60 10.31 -14.69
C TYR A 228 -14.46 9.36 -14.30
N SER A 229 -14.10 9.23 -13.01
CA SER A 229 -12.92 8.44 -12.61
C SER A 229 -13.06 6.99 -13.04
N GLU A 230 -12.17 6.52 -13.90
CA GLU A 230 -12.19 5.14 -14.37
C GLU A 230 -11.89 4.15 -13.25
N SER A 231 -12.44 2.94 -13.37
CA SER A 231 -12.10 1.81 -12.50
C SER A 231 -11.07 0.92 -13.19
N GLY A 232 -10.13 0.34 -12.45
CA GLY A 232 -9.14 -0.61 -12.97
C GLY A 232 -8.48 -1.39 -11.84
N ALA A 233 -8.02 -2.60 -12.16
CA ALA A 233 -7.27 -3.44 -11.22
C ALA A 233 -5.85 -2.90 -10.97
N CYS A 234 -5.33 -2.01 -11.82
CA CYS A 234 -4.00 -1.40 -11.70
C CYS A 234 -3.94 -0.16 -10.78
N LEU A 235 -5.10 0.40 -10.38
CA LEU A 235 -5.14 1.56 -9.49
C LEU A 235 -4.46 1.26 -8.15
N LEU A 236 -3.61 2.16 -7.69
CA LEU A 236 -2.94 2.01 -6.39
C LEU A 236 -3.72 2.73 -5.29
N VAL A 237 -4.06 4.00 -5.50
CA VAL A 237 -4.71 4.85 -4.49
C VAL A 237 -5.67 5.84 -5.14
N SER A 238 -6.41 6.57 -4.32
CA SER A 238 -7.27 7.68 -4.74
C SER A 238 -6.87 9.00 -4.10
N ALA A 239 -7.11 10.09 -4.82
CA ALA A 239 -7.06 11.45 -4.30
C ALA A 239 -8.22 12.27 -4.89
N PHE A 240 -8.32 13.54 -4.49
CA PHE A 240 -9.53 14.32 -4.75
C PHE A 240 -9.56 14.88 -6.18
N GLY A 241 -10.70 14.72 -6.84
CA GLY A 241 -11.07 15.45 -8.04
C GLY A 241 -12.01 16.61 -7.67
N ASP A 242 -12.93 16.97 -8.58
CA ASP A 242 -14.03 17.87 -8.24
C ASP A 242 -14.91 17.33 -7.11
N ASP A 243 -15.66 18.21 -6.45
CA ASP A 243 -16.46 17.84 -5.29
C ASP A 243 -17.78 17.12 -5.63
N GLY A 244 -18.11 17.00 -6.92
CA GLY A 244 -19.32 16.36 -7.44
C GLY A 244 -20.61 17.18 -7.33
N TYR A 245 -20.55 18.45 -6.94
CA TYR A 245 -21.69 19.35 -6.76
C TYR A 245 -21.47 20.75 -7.34
N ASP A 246 -20.68 21.59 -6.65
CA ASP A 246 -20.68 23.06 -6.84
C ASP A 246 -19.29 23.70 -6.78
N GLN A 247 -18.21 22.90 -6.73
CA GLN A 247 -16.83 23.39 -6.80
C GLN A 247 -15.90 22.33 -7.40
N GLY A 248 -15.01 22.75 -8.28
CA GLY A 248 -13.83 21.98 -8.63
C GLY A 248 -12.73 22.08 -7.57
N ILE A 249 -11.51 21.92 -8.02
CA ILE A 249 -10.28 22.06 -7.28
C ILE A 249 -9.76 23.48 -7.44
N THR A 250 -9.67 24.20 -6.32
CA THR A 250 -9.03 25.51 -6.26
C THR A 250 -7.53 25.39 -6.51
N SER A 251 -7.03 26.04 -7.55
CA SER A 251 -5.61 26.05 -7.94
C SER A 251 -5.21 27.34 -8.69
N THR A 252 -3.93 27.45 -9.01
CA THR A 252 -3.40 28.46 -9.94
C THR A 252 -3.94 28.23 -11.35
N ASP A 253 -4.05 29.29 -12.11
CA ASP A 253 -4.45 29.32 -13.51
C ASP A 253 -3.45 30.16 -14.30
N LEU A 254 -3.56 30.19 -15.63
CA LEU A 254 -2.72 31.04 -16.46
C LEU A 254 -2.87 32.52 -16.04
N ARG A 255 -1.78 33.29 -16.03
CA ARG A 255 -1.84 34.73 -15.69
C ARG A 255 -2.52 35.61 -16.75
N ARG A 256 -3.27 35.02 -17.67
CA ARG A 256 -3.91 35.65 -18.83
C ARG A 256 -5.35 35.16 -18.91
N SER A 257 -6.24 35.97 -19.50
CA SER A 257 -7.69 35.74 -19.57
C SER A 257 -8.13 34.61 -20.51
N GLU A 258 -7.37 33.51 -20.54
CA GLU A 258 -7.52 32.37 -21.46
C GLU A 258 -7.34 31.02 -20.73
N GLY A 259 -7.18 31.04 -19.40
CA GLY A 259 -7.22 29.86 -18.54
C GLY A 259 -8.64 29.35 -18.27
N TYR A 260 -8.79 28.46 -17.30
CA TYR A 260 -10.10 27.98 -16.85
C TYR A 260 -11.01 29.13 -16.37
N ASN A 261 -10.42 30.14 -15.71
CA ASN A 261 -11.06 31.36 -15.27
C ASN A 261 -10.83 32.52 -16.28
N PHE A 262 -11.43 32.42 -17.47
CA PHE A 262 -11.21 33.42 -18.52
C PHE A 262 -12.02 34.72 -18.36
N ASN A 263 -13.16 34.67 -17.67
CA ASN A 263 -14.07 35.82 -17.52
C ASN A 263 -14.75 35.92 -16.14
N GLY A 264 -14.23 35.23 -15.11
CA GLY A 264 -14.88 35.15 -13.80
C GLY A 264 -16.13 34.26 -13.78
N LEU A 265 -16.44 33.56 -14.87
CA LEU A 265 -17.48 32.54 -14.93
C LEU A 265 -16.82 31.16 -14.98
N GLY A 266 -17.40 30.24 -14.23
CA GLY A 266 -16.97 28.87 -14.11
C GLY A 266 -18.03 27.85 -14.45
N ILE A 267 -17.63 26.58 -14.49
CA ILE A 267 -18.52 25.44 -14.76
C ILE A 267 -19.50 25.24 -13.60
N TYR A 268 -19.06 25.54 -12.38
CA TYR A 268 -19.86 25.35 -11.17
C TYR A 268 -20.47 26.65 -10.60
N GLY A 269 -20.24 27.80 -11.24
CA GLY A 269 -20.77 29.09 -10.76
C GLY A 269 -19.87 30.26 -11.13
N ALA A 270 -19.89 31.33 -10.34
CA ALA A 270 -18.89 32.39 -10.49
C ALA A 270 -17.52 31.87 -10.03
N ASN A 271 -16.49 32.13 -10.84
CA ASN A 271 -15.10 31.85 -10.50
C ASN A 271 -14.51 33.09 -9.78
N TYR A 272 -13.22 33.07 -9.46
CA TYR A 272 -12.55 34.14 -8.73
C TYR A 272 -12.44 35.42 -9.56
N SER A 273 -12.47 36.58 -8.89
CA SER A 273 -12.21 37.87 -9.52
C SER A 273 -10.76 38.03 -10.00
N ASP A 274 -9.84 37.30 -9.36
CA ASP A 274 -8.45 37.20 -9.82
C ASP A 274 -8.36 36.03 -10.80
N LEU A 275 -8.17 36.35 -12.08
CA LEU A 275 -8.16 35.39 -13.19
C LEU A 275 -6.94 34.46 -13.18
N ASN A 276 -5.95 34.73 -12.32
CA ASN A 276 -4.80 33.86 -12.15
C ASN A 276 -5.13 32.60 -11.32
N TYR A 277 -6.37 32.45 -10.86
CA TYR A 277 -6.81 31.30 -10.06
C TYR A 277 -8.12 30.76 -10.60
N THR A 278 -8.34 29.47 -10.41
CA THR A 278 -9.57 28.80 -10.81
C THR A 278 -10.10 27.92 -9.68
N ASN A 279 -11.42 27.78 -9.58
CA ASN A 279 -12.11 26.76 -8.79
C ASN A 279 -12.85 25.73 -9.65
N ASP A 280 -12.54 25.64 -10.95
CA ASP A 280 -13.18 24.71 -11.90
C ASP A 280 -12.29 23.54 -12.33
N PHE A 281 -11.01 23.52 -11.92
CA PHE A 281 -10.12 22.42 -12.30
C PHE A 281 -10.59 21.10 -11.67
N GLY A 282 -10.36 19.97 -12.33
CA GLY A 282 -10.90 18.70 -11.86
C GLY A 282 -10.36 17.51 -12.62
N GLY A 283 -11.14 16.43 -12.63
CA GLY A 283 -10.69 15.18 -13.25
C GLY A 283 -9.72 14.40 -12.37
N THR A 284 -9.34 13.20 -12.83
CA THR A 284 -8.18 12.47 -12.30
C THR A 284 -6.87 13.27 -12.47
N SER A 285 -6.85 14.23 -13.38
CA SER A 285 -5.80 15.22 -13.58
C SER A 285 -5.51 16.10 -12.35
N ALA A 286 -6.49 16.31 -11.47
CA ALA A 286 -6.31 17.00 -10.19
C ALA A 286 -5.89 16.04 -9.05
N ALA A 287 -6.26 14.77 -9.14
CA ALA A 287 -5.92 13.76 -8.14
C ALA A 287 -4.42 13.37 -8.20
N ALA A 288 -3.86 13.17 -9.40
CA ALA A 288 -2.45 12.84 -9.59
C ALA A 288 -1.46 13.83 -8.92
N PRO A 289 -1.57 15.17 -9.12
CA PRO A 289 -0.65 16.12 -8.49
C PRO A 289 -0.77 16.17 -6.96
N MET A 290 -1.93 15.81 -6.40
CA MET A 290 -2.05 15.67 -4.94
C MET A 290 -1.19 14.53 -4.41
N VAL A 291 -1.21 13.37 -5.09
CA VAL A 291 -0.36 12.24 -4.72
C VAL A 291 1.12 12.57 -4.94
N SER A 292 1.46 13.27 -6.02
CA SER A 292 2.82 13.79 -6.25
C SER A 292 3.30 14.70 -5.10
N GLY A 293 2.43 15.59 -4.59
CA GLY A 293 2.73 16.40 -3.42
C GLY A 293 2.94 15.55 -2.15
N VAL A 294 2.07 14.57 -1.89
CA VAL A 294 2.24 13.66 -0.73
C VAL A 294 3.55 12.88 -0.80
N LEU A 295 3.94 12.40 -1.98
CA LEU A 295 5.23 11.75 -2.20
C LEU A 295 6.40 12.71 -1.90
N ALA A 296 6.29 14.00 -2.24
CA ALA A 296 7.30 14.98 -1.89
C ALA A 296 7.41 15.20 -0.38
N LEU A 297 6.30 15.16 0.35
CA LEU A 297 6.32 15.19 1.82
C LEU A 297 7.00 13.93 2.38
N MET A 298 6.68 12.75 1.86
CA MET A 298 7.30 11.48 2.26
C MET A 298 8.81 11.49 2.00
N LEU A 299 9.25 11.97 0.83
CA LEU A 299 10.67 12.04 0.47
C LEU A 299 11.45 13.09 1.28
N GLN A 300 10.82 14.19 1.70
CA GLN A 300 11.44 15.08 2.68
C GLN A 300 11.62 14.37 4.03
N ALA A 301 10.62 13.59 4.46
CA ALA A 301 10.67 12.86 5.72
C ALA A 301 11.69 11.71 5.69
N ASN A 302 11.86 11.06 4.55
CA ASN A 302 12.86 10.02 4.31
C ASN A 302 13.31 10.03 2.84
N PRO A 303 14.49 10.62 2.53
CA PRO A 303 14.97 10.71 1.15
C PRO A 303 15.45 9.38 0.56
N ASN A 304 15.63 8.35 1.41
CA ASN A 304 16.15 7.03 1.03
C ASN A 304 15.07 6.05 0.57
N LEU A 305 13.79 6.47 0.53
CA LEU A 305 12.72 5.61 0.02
C LEU A 305 12.93 5.31 -1.46
N SER A 306 12.93 4.02 -1.82
CA SER A 306 12.87 3.59 -3.20
C SER A 306 11.48 3.81 -3.81
N TRP A 307 11.37 3.64 -5.13
CA TRP A 307 10.11 3.70 -5.86
C TRP A 307 9.08 2.64 -5.39
N ARG A 308 9.56 1.51 -4.84
CA ARG A 308 8.72 0.46 -4.24
C ARG A 308 8.33 0.79 -2.80
N ASP A 309 9.27 1.28 -2.00
CA ASP A 309 9.00 1.69 -0.61
C ASP A 309 7.88 2.74 -0.54
N ALA A 310 7.92 3.73 -1.43
CA ALA A 310 6.90 4.75 -1.50
C ALA A 310 5.50 4.16 -1.78
N GLN A 311 5.42 3.16 -2.67
CA GLN A 311 4.15 2.49 -2.96
C GLN A 311 3.64 1.66 -1.78
N HIS A 312 4.53 0.90 -1.11
CA HIS A 312 4.16 0.16 0.10
C HIS A 312 3.60 1.09 1.19
N ILE A 313 4.23 2.24 1.42
CA ILE A 313 3.74 3.21 2.40
C ILE A 313 2.35 3.75 1.99
N LEU A 314 2.14 4.06 0.71
CA LEU A 314 0.84 4.50 0.22
C LEU A 314 -0.23 3.42 0.41
N VAL A 315 0.09 2.15 0.12
CA VAL A 315 -0.80 1.00 0.33
C VAL A 315 -1.15 0.81 1.80
N GLU A 316 -0.16 0.91 2.69
CA GLU A 316 -0.32 0.70 4.13
C GLU A 316 -1.14 1.82 4.80
N THR A 317 -1.05 3.04 4.28
CA THR A 317 -1.62 4.24 4.92
C THR A 317 -2.89 4.76 4.25
N ALA A 318 -3.29 4.18 3.13
CA ALA A 318 -4.53 4.52 2.44
C ALA A 318 -5.75 4.31 3.36
N ARG A 319 -6.69 5.25 3.30
CA ARG A 319 -7.93 5.19 4.08
C ARG A 319 -9.02 4.50 3.29
N HIS A 320 -9.74 3.61 3.96
CA HIS A 320 -10.94 2.97 3.45
C HIS A 320 -12.09 3.99 3.31
N ASN A 321 -12.09 4.71 2.19
CA ASN A 321 -13.12 5.69 1.81
C ASN A 321 -14.36 5.00 1.23
N ASP A 322 -15.52 5.66 1.34
CA ASP A 322 -16.81 5.13 0.86
C ASP A 322 -17.02 3.64 1.20
N PRO A 323 -17.09 3.29 2.51
CA PRO A 323 -17.24 1.90 2.95
C PRO A 323 -18.56 1.25 2.49
N SER A 324 -19.47 2.02 1.90
CA SER A 324 -20.73 1.54 1.34
C SER A 324 -20.58 0.94 -0.07
N ASN A 325 -19.46 1.21 -0.75
CA ASN A 325 -19.20 0.66 -2.08
C ASN A 325 -19.04 -0.86 -2.02
N THR A 326 -19.83 -1.57 -2.81
CA THR A 326 -19.93 -3.03 -2.77
C THR A 326 -18.76 -3.77 -3.41
N ASP A 327 -17.85 -3.07 -4.09
CA ASP A 327 -16.62 -3.67 -4.65
C ASP A 327 -15.47 -3.73 -3.64
N TRP A 328 -15.63 -3.14 -2.45
CA TRP A 328 -14.67 -3.32 -1.36
C TRP A 328 -14.64 -4.77 -0.89
N GLN A 329 -13.45 -5.33 -0.86
CA GLN A 329 -13.19 -6.65 -0.32
C GLN A 329 -11.85 -6.67 0.40
N ARG A 330 -11.67 -7.63 1.31
CA ARG A 330 -10.34 -7.98 1.79
C ARG A 330 -9.72 -8.97 0.82
N ASN A 331 -8.47 -8.72 0.44
CA ASN A 331 -7.67 -9.66 -0.33
C ASN A 331 -7.14 -10.80 0.57
N GLY A 332 -6.37 -11.74 0.03
CA GLY A 332 -5.84 -12.90 0.76
C GLY A 332 -4.90 -12.53 1.91
N ALA A 333 -4.26 -11.37 1.82
CA ALA A 333 -3.41 -10.78 2.86
C ALA A 333 -4.20 -9.91 3.87
N GLY A 334 -5.52 -9.81 3.72
CA GLY A 334 -6.38 -9.03 4.61
C GLY A 334 -6.46 -7.55 4.28
N ARG A 335 -5.86 -7.05 3.19
CA ARG A 335 -5.91 -5.64 2.79
C ARG A 335 -7.22 -5.29 2.11
N TRP A 336 -7.75 -4.10 2.40
CA TRP A 336 -8.91 -3.56 1.68
C TRP A 336 -8.51 -3.17 0.26
N VAL A 337 -9.25 -3.67 -0.74
CA VAL A 337 -9.01 -3.39 -2.16
C VAL A 337 -10.31 -3.13 -2.91
N ASN A 338 -10.27 -2.23 -3.89
CA ASN A 338 -11.41 -1.84 -4.72
C ASN A 338 -10.95 -1.41 -6.13
N HIS A 339 -11.71 -1.74 -7.17
CA HIS A 339 -11.36 -1.38 -8.56
C HIS A 339 -11.59 0.10 -8.85
N SER A 340 -12.34 0.82 -8.02
CA SER A 340 -12.60 2.25 -8.14
C SER A 340 -11.68 3.09 -7.26
N TYR A 341 -11.09 2.50 -6.22
CA TYR A 341 -10.33 3.24 -5.21
C TYR A 341 -8.89 2.74 -5.00
N GLY A 342 -8.48 1.64 -5.64
CA GLY A 342 -7.24 0.96 -5.30
C GLY A 342 -7.29 0.47 -3.84
N PHE A 343 -6.30 0.87 -3.04
CA PHE A 343 -6.27 0.67 -1.59
C PHE A 343 -7.02 1.76 -0.80
N GLY A 344 -7.44 2.84 -1.46
CA GLY A 344 -8.26 3.90 -0.87
C GLY A 344 -7.64 5.29 -0.97
N ALA A 345 -8.26 6.24 -0.27
CA ALA A 345 -7.87 7.65 -0.28
C ALA A 345 -6.53 7.86 0.43
N VAL A 346 -5.60 8.58 -0.22
CA VAL A 346 -4.30 8.92 0.36
C VAL A 346 -4.46 9.69 1.69
N ASN A 347 -3.53 9.45 2.62
CA ASN A 347 -3.45 10.11 3.92
C ASN A 347 -2.02 10.62 4.13
N ALA A 348 -1.81 11.92 3.90
CA ALA A 348 -0.49 12.52 3.87
C ALA A 348 0.24 12.41 5.22
N THR A 349 -0.44 12.66 6.33
CA THR A 349 0.17 12.57 7.67
C THR A 349 0.54 11.14 8.03
N ALA A 350 -0.33 10.16 7.75
CA ALA A 350 -0.01 8.76 8.02
C ALA A 350 1.19 8.29 7.18
N ALA A 351 1.20 8.63 5.89
CA ALA A 351 2.30 8.30 4.98
C ALA A 351 3.64 8.92 5.42
N VAL A 352 3.64 10.21 5.79
CA VAL A 352 4.84 10.91 6.31
C VAL A 352 5.35 10.28 7.60
N ASN A 353 4.46 9.95 8.53
CA ASN A 353 4.85 9.34 9.80
C ASN A 353 5.47 7.95 9.59
N LEU A 354 4.85 7.12 8.74
CA LEU A 354 5.37 5.80 8.42
C LEU A 354 6.71 5.87 7.69
N ALA A 355 6.86 6.79 6.73
CA ALA A 355 8.08 7.02 5.96
C ALA A 355 9.33 7.22 6.84
N ARG A 356 9.21 7.95 7.96
CA ARG A 356 10.35 8.21 8.87
C ARG A 356 10.92 6.97 9.52
N THR A 357 10.09 5.96 9.74
CA THR A 357 10.45 4.72 10.41
C THR A 357 10.52 3.53 9.45
N TRP A 358 10.27 3.77 8.16
CA TRP A 358 10.20 2.75 7.14
C TRP A 358 11.54 2.04 6.95
N GLN A 359 11.49 0.72 6.97
CA GLN A 359 12.62 -0.12 6.58
C GLN A 359 12.50 -0.44 5.10
N PRO A 360 13.56 -0.23 4.30
CA PRO A 360 13.53 -0.55 2.89
C PRO A 360 13.11 -2.00 2.64
N VAL A 361 12.21 -2.19 1.68
CA VAL A 361 11.84 -3.54 1.23
C VAL A 361 13.02 -4.20 0.52
N ALA A 362 13.11 -5.52 0.61
CA ALA A 362 14.12 -6.28 -0.12
C ALA A 362 13.97 -6.11 -1.64
N SER A 363 15.04 -6.44 -2.38
CA SER A 363 15.08 -6.29 -3.83
C SER A 363 13.95 -7.05 -4.52
N GLU A 364 13.38 -6.45 -5.57
CA GLU A 364 12.32 -7.06 -6.36
C GLU A 364 12.80 -8.38 -6.98
N ARG A 365 12.00 -9.43 -6.81
CA ARG A 365 12.09 -10.69 -7.55
C ARG A 365 10.89 -10.81 -8.48
N SER A 366 11.05 -11.58 -9.54
CA SER A 366 9.98 -11.87 -10.49
C SER A 366 9.86 -13.36 -10.73
N SER A 367 8.63 -13.87 -10.75
CA SER A 367 8.31 -15.20 -11.27
C SER A 367 7.50 -15.05 -12.55
N VAL A 368 7.97 -15.69 -13.62
CA VAL A 368 7.35 -15.62 -14.96
C VAL A 368 7.09 -17.02 -15.45
N VAL A 369 5.82 -17.38 -15.62
CA VAL A 369 5.44 -18.69 -16.15
C VAL A 369 5.49 -18.66 -17.67
N SER A 370 5.78 -19.78 -18.32
CA SER A 370 5.69 -19.87 -19.79
C SER A 370 4.24 -19.64 -20.28
N PRO A 371 4.01 -18.99 -21.43
CA PRO A 371 2.67 -18.74 -21.93
C PRO A 371 1.86 -20.03 -22.14
N VAL A 372 0.67 -20.11 -21.56
CA VAL A 372 -0.26 -21.22 -21.76
C VAL A 372 -1.02 -21.02 -23.06
N GLN A 373 -0.99 -22.03 -23.93
CA GLN A 373 -1.78 -22.06 -25.16
C GLN A 373 -3.18 -22.58 -24.85
N VAL A 374 -4.20 -21.74 -25.03
CA VAL A 374 -5.59 -22.10 -24.73
C VAL A 374 -6.30 -22.54 -26.01
N ARG A 375 -6.25 -21.71 -27.06
CA ARG A 375 -6.82 -21.99 -28.40
C ARG A 375 -8.28 -22.46 -28.36
N ALA A 376 -9.08 -21.85 -27.50
CA ALA A 376 -10.49 -22.21 -27.30
C ALA A 376 -11.42 -21.05 -27.66
N SER A 377 -12.66 -21.36 -28.05
CA SER A 377 -13.70 -20.36 -28.24
C SER A 377 -14.04 -19.67 -26.92
N ILE A 378 -14.36 -18.39 -26.99
CA ILE A 378 -14.77 -17.59 -25.83
C ILE A 378 -16.29 -17.76 -25.64
N PRO A 379 -16.76 -18.24 -24.46
CA PRO A 379 -18.18 -18.42 -24.21
C PRO A 379 -18.92 -17.10 -23.99
N GLU A 380 -20.14 -16.98 -24.54
CA GLU A 380 -21.06 -15.83 -24.38
C GLU A 380 -21.81 -15.83 -23.02
N GLN A 381 -21.39 -16.68 -22.07
CA GLN A 381 -22.00 -16.81 -20.75
C GLN A 381 -21.06 -16.30 -19.67
N ARG A 382 -21.63 -15.69 -18.61
CA ARG A 382 -20.85 -15.12 -17.49
C ARG A 382 -19.88 -16.07 -16.78
N GLN A 383 -20.11 -17.39 -16.85
CA GLN A 383 -19.22 -18.37 -16.24
C GLN A 383 -17.85 -18.42 -16.93
N GLY A 384 -17.80 -18.05 -18.23
CA GLY A 384 -16.59 -17.96 -19.04
C GLY A 384 -15.85 -19.28 -19.25
N ALA A 385 -14.84 -19.25 -20.13
CA ALA A 385 -13.82 -20.28 -20.19
C ALA A 385 -12.77 -20.01 -19.10
N ARG A 386 -12.21 -21.07 -18.51
CA ARG A 386 -11.19 -20.98 -17.47
C ARG A 386 -9.90 -21.65 -17.91
N SER A 387 -8.78 -21.06 -17.53
CA SER A 387 -7.45 -21.66 -17.64
C SER A 387 -6.71 -21.43 -16.32
N THR A 388 -5.97 -22.43 -15.86
CA THR A 388 -5.25 -22.40 -14.58
C THR A 388 -3.76 -22.57 -14.81
N ILE A 389 -2.96 -21.77 -14.12
CA ILE A 389 -1.50 -21.88 -14.04
C ILE A 389 -1.16 -22.22 -12.59
N LEU A 390 -0.32 -23.24 -12.39
CA LEU A 390 0.33 -23.48 -11.11
C LEU A 390 1.60 -22.63 -11.04
N MET A 391 1.69 -21.77 -10.02
CA MET A 391 2.91 -21.04 -9.69
C MET A 391 3.58 -21.74 -8.50
N GLU A 392 4.81 -22.21 -8.68
CA GLU A 392 5.58 -22.88 -7.63
C GLU A 392 6.40 -21.88 -6.81
N ASP A 393 6.87 -20.80 -7.44
CA ASP A 393 7.59 -19.74 -6.77
C ASP A 393 6.69 -19.04 -5.75
N ASN A 394 7.22 -18.84 -4.54
CA ASN A 394 6.52 -18.21 -3.44
C ASN A 394 7.11 -16.81 -3.17
N LEU A 395 6.46 -15.79 -3.73
CA LEU A 395 6.78 -14.39 -3.56
C LEU A 395 5.65 -13.72 -2.78
N GLN A 396 6.00 -12.79 -1.89
CA GLN A 396 5.05 -11.84 -1.36
C GLN A 396 4.78 -10.79 -2.43
N ILE A 397 3.55 -10.74 -2.93
CA ILE A 397 3.19 -10.04 -4.16
C ILE A 397 3.19 -8.53 -3.98
N GLU A 398 3.72 -7.81 -4.95
CA GLU A 398 3.53 -6.35 -5.10
C GLU A 398 2.74 -6.04 -6.38
N ARG A 399 3.06 -6.74 -7.49
CA ARG A 399 2.39 -6.56 -8.78
C ARG A 399 2.17 -7.89 -9.47
N VAL A 400 1.05 -8.00 -10.17
CA VAL A 400 0.76 -9.13 -11.06
C VAL A 400 0.44 -8.62 -12.44
N GLU A 401 1.09 -9.17 -13.46
CA GLU A 401 0.79 -8.89 -14.86
C GLU A 401 0.25 -10.14 -15.57
N VAL A 402 -0.76 -9.94 -16.42
CA VAL A 402 -1.30 -10.94 -17.34
C VAL A 402 -1.05 -10.49 -18.77
N VAL A 403 -0.19 -11.21 -19.50
CA VAL A 403 -0.04 -11.02 -20.94
C VAL A 403 -1.15 -11.78 -21.63
N PHE A 404 -2.10 -11.09 -22.23
CA PHE A 404 -3.33 -11.65 -22.77
C PHE A 404 -3.37 -11.55 -24.31
N ASN A 405 -3.75 -12.65 -24.95
CA ASN A 405 -3.88 -12.72 -26.40
C ASN A 405 -5.20 -13.40 -26.78
N ALA A 406 -6.05 -12.67 -27.48
CA ALA A 406 -7.34 -13.16 -27.96
C ALA A 406 -7.74 -12.48 -29.27
N THR A 407 -8.27 -13.28 -30.19
CA THR A 407 -8.84 -12.80 -31.45
C THR A 407 -10.34 -12.63 -31.26
N HIS A 408 -10.83 -11.40 -31.35
CA HIS A 408 -12.26 -11.08 -31.32
C HIS A 408 -12.54 -9.97 -32.34
N THR A 409 -13.72 -9.99 -32.96
CA THR A 409 -14.18 -8.89 -33.82
C THR A 409 -14.53 -7.64 -33.03
N ARG A 410 -14.70 -7.78 -31.71
CA ARG A 410 -15.08 -6.71 -30.79
C ARG A 410 -14.61 -7.04 -29.38
N SER A 411 -13.32 -6.88 -29.12
CA SER A 411 -12.72 -7.36 -27.87
C SER A 411 -13.15 -6.59 -26.63
N SER A 412 -13.78 -5.42 -26.82
CA SER A 412 -14.41 -4.64 -25.77
C SER A 412 -15.56 -5.36 -25.06
N ASP A 413 -16.16 -6.39 -25.68
CA ASP A 413 -17.22 -7.16 -25.02
C ASP A 413 -16.67 -8.17 -23.99
N LEU A 414 -15.36 -8.44 -24.02
CA LEU A 414 -14.74 -9.42 -23.15
C LEU A 414 -14.66 -8.94 -21.70
N ARG A 415 -14.98 -9.86 -20.78
CA ARG A 415 -14.68 -9.74 -19.36
C ARG A 415 -13.57 -10.72 -19.01
N ILE A 416 -12.51 -10.21 -18.40
CA ILE A 416 -11.31 -10.97 -18.05
C ILE A 416 -11.07 -10.82 -16.55
N VAL A 417 -11.04 -11.93 -15.83
CA VAL A 417 -10.85 -11.96 -14.38
C VAL A 417 -9.73 -12.92 -14.01
N LEU A 418 -8.73 -12.40 -13.30
CA LEU A 418 -7.71 -13.21 -12.65
C LEU A 418 -8.13 -13.51 -11.22
N THR A 419 -7.97 -14.74 -10.76
CA THR A 419 -8.18 -15.16 -9.38
C THR A 419 -6.89 -15.75 -8.83
N SER A 420 -6.42 -15.25 -7.69
CA SER A 420 -5.23 -15.75 -7.00
C SER A 420 -5.47 -17.08 -6.27
N PRO A 421 -4.40 -17.75 -5.81
CA PRO A 421 -4.51 -18.95 -4.97
C PRO A 421 -5.36 -18.73 -3.72
N ASP A 422 -5.29 -17.53 -3.12
CA ASP A 422 -6.07 -17.16 -1.93
C ASP A 422 -7.53 -16.76 -2.25
N GLY A 423 -7.90 -16.74 -3.54
CA GLY A 423 -9.27 -16.49 -3.99
C GLY A 423 -9.58 -15.03 -4.32
N THR A 424 -8.61 -14.12 -4.26
CA THR A 424 -8.82 -12.72 -4.63
C THR A 424 -9.03 -12.56 -6.12
N ALA A 425 -10.20 -12.04 -6.50
CA ALA A 425 -10.51 -11.69 -7.87
C ALA A 425 -10.02 -10.28 -8.26
N SER A 426 -9.38 -10.19 -9.41
CA SER A 426 -9.02 -8.95 -10.12
C SER A 426 -9.71 -8.92 -11.48
N VAL A 427 -10.60 -7.94 -11.68
CA VAL A 427 -11.28 -7.71 -12.95
C VAL A 427 -10.40 -6.83 -13.83
N LEU A 428 -9.67 -7.48 -14.75
CA LEU A 428 -8.68 -6.86 -15.64
C LEU A 428 -9.33 -6.18 -16.85
N ALA A 429 -10.47 -6.71 -17.29
CA ALA A 429 -11.27 -6.14 -18.37
C ALA A 429 -12.74 -6.28 -18.04
N LYS A 430 -13.52 -5.24 -18.33
CA LYS A 430 -14.97 -5.21 -18.22
C LYS A 430 -15.58 -5.08 -19.62
N THR A 431 -16.71 -5.73 -19.82
CA THR A 431 -17.53 -5.56 -21.03
C THR A 431 -17.90 -4.08 -21.19
N ASN A 432 -17.29 -3.41 -22.17
CA ASN A 432 -17.61 -2.05 -22.57
C ASN A 432 -18.46 -2.09 -23.84
N ARG A 433 -19.66 -1.51 -23.73
CA ARG A 433 -20.66 -1.49 -24.79
C ARG A 433 -20.41 -0.40 -25.85
N MET A 434 -19.69 0.66 -25.48
CA MET A 434 -19.45 1.87 -26.27
C MET A 434 -18.08 1.85 -26.94
N ALA A 435 -17.07 1.23 -26.31
CA ALA A 435 -15.75 1.07 -26.92
C ALA A 435 -15.76 0.03 -28.04
N HIS A 436 -14.94 0.27 -29.06
CA HIS A 436 -14.74 -0.61 -30.20
C HIS A 436 -13.26 -0.70 -30.55
N PHE A 437 -12.61 -1.78 -30.11
CA PHE A 437 -11.23 -2.07 -30.48
C PHE A 437 -11.05 -3.51 -30.96
N GLY A 438 -9.97 -3.71 -31.72
CA GLY A 438 -9.61 -4.99 -32.33
C GLY A 438 -9.14 -6.03 -31.31
N SER A 439 -8.56 -7.11 -31.81
CA SER A 439 -8.06 -8.23 -31.00
C SER A 439 -7.01 -7.80 -29.96
N TYR A 440 -6.99 -8.46 -28.79
CA TYR A 440 -5.90 -8.32 -27.82
C TYR A 440 -4.63 -8.97 -28.37
N ARG A 441 -3.57 -8.18 -28.58
CA ARG A 441 -2.29 -8.64 -29.16
C ARG A 441 -1.18 -8.59 -28.11
N ASN A 442 -1.09 -9.64 -27.29
CA ASN A 442 -0.16 -9.71 -26.15
C ASN A 442 -0.30 -8.48 -25.23
N TRP A 443 -1.53 -8.01 -25.04
CA TRP A 443 -1.81 -6.88 -24.16
C TRP A 443 -1.45 -7.25 -22.73
N VAL A 444 -0.76 -6.37 -22.02
CA VAL A 444 -0.36 -6.63 -20.64
C VAL A 444 -1.37 -5.95 -19.74
N PHE A 445 -2.06 -6.71 -18.91
CA PHE A 445 -2.89 -6.20 -17.82
C PHE A 445 -2.11 -6.22 -16.51
N THR A 446 -2.20 -5.18 -15.69
CA THR A 446 -1.59 -5.14 -14.35
C THR A 446 -2.66 -5.13 -13.26
N SER A 447 -2.40 -5.83 -12.16
CA SER A 447 -3.19 -5.74 -10.94
C SER A 447 -2.31 -5.44 -9.72
N THR A 448 -2.78 -4.52 -8.89
CA THR A 448 -2.25 -4.18 -7.55
C THR A 448 -3.07 -4.81 -6.43
N ARG A 449 -4.28 -5.33 -6.71
CA ARG A 449 -5.24 -5.83 -5.71
C ARG A 449 -4.74 -7.02 -4.88
N LEU A 450 -3.66 -7.65 -5.32
CA LEU A 450 -3.13 -8.88 -4.74
C LEU A 450 -1.91 -8.62 -3.86
N TRP A 451 -1.64 -7.34 -3.57
CA TRP A 451 -0.50 -6.91 -2.75
C TRP A 451 -0.48 -7.64 -1.40
N ASP A 452 0.70 -8.12 -1.04
CA ASP A 452 1.05 -8.96 0.11
C ASP A 452 0.46 -10.37 0.18
N GLU A 453 -0.31 -10.81 -0.81
CA GLU A 453 -0.65 -12.23 -0.93
C GLU A 453 0.61 -13.05 -1.28
N TRP A 454 0.53 -14.35 -1.04
CA TRP A 454 1.58 -15.29 -1.44
C TRP A 454 1.30 -15.83 -2.84
N SER A 455 2.32 -15.84 -3.70
CA SER A 455 2.14 -16.18 -5.11
C SER A 455 2.01 -17.67 -5.40
N ALA A 456 2.44 -18.54 -4.50
CA ALA A 456 2.44 -19.98 -4.72
C ALA A 456 1.01 -20.55 -4.77
N GLY A 457 0.73 -21.37 -5.78
CA GLY A 457 -0.55 -22.08 -5.93
C GLY A 457 -1.23 -21.84 -7.28
N ASN A 458 -2.53 -22.13 -7.32
CA ASN A 458 -3.31 -22.12 -8.56
C ASN A 458 -3.87 -20.73 -8.87
N TRP A 459 -3.39 -20.16 -9.98
CA TRP A 459 -3.91 -18.93 -10.56
C TRP A 459 -4.90 -19.23 -11.67
N THR A 460 -6.11 -18.70 -11.58
CA THR A 460 -7.16 -18.97 -12.58
C THR A 460 -7.51 -17.70 -13.35
N LEU A 461 -7.37 -17.72 -14.68
CA LEU A 461 -7.93 -16.70 -15.57
C LEU A 461 -9.28 -17.17 -16.10
N THR A 462 -10.31 -16.33 -15.96
CA THR A 462 -11.65 -16.55 -16.50
C THR A 462 -11.94 -15.51 -17.58
N VAL A 463 -12.33 -15.97 -18.77
CA VAL A 463 -12.64 -15.13 -19.93
C VAL A 463 -14.05 -15.42 -20.42
N SER A 464 -14.89 -14.40 -20.48
CA SER A 464 -16.26 -14.50 -21.01
C SER A 464 -16.56 -13.36 -21.96
N ASP A 465 -17.43 -13.60 -22.93
CA ASP A 465 -18.04 -12.54 -23.74
C ASP A 465 -19.36 -12.10 -23.10
N GLY A 466 -19.51 -10.79 -22.88
CA GLY A 466 -20.71 -10.18 -22.31
C GLY A 466 -21.83 -9.90 -23.31
N ARG A 467 -21.65 -10.19 -24.60
CA ARG A 467 -22.67 -10.05 -25.66
C ARG A 467 -22.79 -11.33 -26.49
N THR A 468 -23.99 -11.54 -27.03
CA THR A 468 -24.29 -12.68 -27.91
C THR A 468 -24.13 -12.30 -29.37
N GLY A 469 -23.66 -13.22 -30.21
CA GLY A 469 -23.70 -13.13 -31.67
C GLY A 469 -22.36 -12.79 -32.35
N GLN A 470 -21.30 -12.57 -31.59
CA GLN A 470 -19.93 -12.52 -32.09
C GLN A 470 -19.09 -13.50 -31.27
N SER A 471 -18.32 -14.34 -31.94
CA SER A 471 -17.45 -15.30 -31.26
C SER A 471 -16.00 -14.97 -31.55
N GLY A 472 -15.15 -15.15 -30.56
CA GLY A 472 -13.71 -15.09 -30.74
C GLY A 472 -12.99 -16.25 -30.08
N VAL A 473 -11.67 -16.20 -30.19
CA VAL A 473 -10.76 -17.25 -29.76
C VAL A 473 -9.82 -16.69 -28.70
N TRP A 474 -9.81 -17.30 -27.53
CA TRP A 474 -8.77 -17.08 -26.53
C TRP A 474 -7.54 -17.87 -26.94
N ASN A 475 -6.50 -17.16 -27.40
CA ASN A 475 -5.32 -17.77 -27.98
C ASN A 475 -4.36 -18.28 -26.90
N SER A 476 -3.92 -17.38 -26.03
CA SER A 476 -2.95 -17.70 -24.97
C SER A 476 -2.97 -16.65 -23.86
N TRP A 477 -2.35 -16.99 -22.74
CA TRP A 477 -2.03 -16.02 -21.70
C TRP A 477 -0.75 -16.40 -20.95
N GLN A 478 -0.09 -15.41 -20.35
CA GLN A 478 1.09 -15.56 -19.49
C GLN A 478 0.86 -14.85 -18.16
N LEU A 479 1.29 -15.48 -17.07
CA LEU A 479 1.31 -14.87 -15.75
C LEU A 479 2.74 -14.40 -15.40
N ARG A 480 2.86 -13.17 -14.90
CA ARG A 480 4.08 -12.63 -14.31
C ARG A 480 3.74 -12.06 -12.94
N VAL A 481 4.52 -12.41 -11.93
CA VAL A 481 4.36 -11.93 -10.56
C VAL A 481 5.66 -11.27 -10.14
N TYR A 482 5.55 -10.10 -9.52
CA TYR A 482 6.67 -9.31 -9.01
C TYR A 482 6.45 -9.04 -7.52
N GLY A 483 7.51 -9.13 -6.73
CA GLY A 483 7.40 -8.98 -5.30
C GLY A 483 8.70 -9.30 -4.56
N ILE A 484 8.58 -9.70 -3.31
CA ILE A 484 9.71 -9.99 -2.42
C ILE A 484 9.84 -11.51 -2.25
N GLY A 485 11.08 -12.02 -2.20
CA GLY A 485 11.35 -13.44 -1.98
C GLY A 485 10.97 -13.91 -0.56
N GLN A 486 10.52 -15.17 -0.45
CA GLN A 486 10.32 -15.82 0.84
C GLN A 486 11.60 -15.78 1.69
N GLY A 487 11.47 -15.39 2.97
CA GLY A 487 12.60 -15.21 3.90
C GLY A 487 13.39 -13.91 3.76
N GLU A 488 13.03 -13.05 2.80
CA GLU A 488 13.60 -11.70 2.61
C GLU A 488 12.61 -10.58 2.99
N SER A 489 11.40 -10.93 3.44
CA SER A 489 10.43 -9.95 3.91
C SER A 489 10.88 -9.36 5.24
N THR A 490 11.19 -8.07 5.23
CA THR A 490 11.48 -7.25 6.42
C THR A 490 10.22 -6.53 6.93
N VAL A 491 9.07 -6.76 6.31
CA VAL A 491 7.80 -6.15 6.69
C VAL A 491 7.24 -6.92 7.89
N VAL A 492 7.56 -6.44 9.09
CA VAL A 492 6.98 -6.92 10.34
C VAL A 492 5.47 -6.68 10.29
N ASP A 493 4.66 -7.75 10.19
CA ASP A 493 3.20 -7.69 10.32
C ASP A 493 2.87 -7.32 11.78
N ASN A 494 2.70 -6.01 12.02
CA ASN A 494 2.60 -5.42 13.36
C ASN A 494 1.12 -5.35 13.76
N ARG A 495 0.47 -6.50 13.96
CA ARG A 495 -0.96 -6.56 14.30
C ARG A 495 -1.20 -6.15 15.75
N GLN A 496 -2.11 -5.21 15.93
CA GLN A 496 -2.47 -4.61 17.22
C GLN A 496 -3.95 -4.84 17.51
N ALA A 497 -4.26 -5.40 18.69
CA ALA A 497 -5.61 -5.59 19.21
C ALA A 497 -6.16 -4.35 19.94
N THR A 498 -7.38 -4.44 20.45
CA THR A 498 -8.11 -3.38 21.17
C THR A 498 -8.03 -3.59 22.69
N TYR A 499 -8.79 -2.83 23.50
CA TYR A 499 -8.91 -3.07 24.96
C TYR A 499 -10.03 -4.07 25.31
N ARG A 500 -10.36 -4.99 24.40
CA ARG A 500 -11.39 -6.02 24.56
C ARG A 500 -10.80 -7.38 24.20
N GLN A 501 -11.47 -8.47 24.60
CA GLN A 501 -11.10 -9.83 24.21
C GLN A 501 -11.01 -9.97 22.68
N ASP A 502 -9.81 -10.25 22.17
CA ASP A 502 -9.47 -10.33 20.76
C ASP A 502 -8.84 -11.71 20.41
N THR A 503 -8.88 -12.06 19.13
CA THR A 503 -8.15 -13.24 18.60
C THR A 503 -7.26 -12.80 17.45
N LEU A 504 -5.95 -12.83 17.67
CA LEU A 504 -4.92 -12.51 16.69
C LEU A 504 -4.26 -13.81 16.22
N THR A 505 -4.13 -13.99 14.91
CA THR A 505 -3.48 -15.15 14.31
C THR A 505 -2.58 -14.71 13.18
N SER A 506 -1.29 -15.00 13.28
CA SER A 506 -0.33 -14.78 12.19
C SER A 506 -0.30 -15.94 11.20
N ARG A 507 0.19 -15.65 9.99
CA ARG A 507 0.45 -16.61 8.91
C ARG A 507 1.71 -16.15 8.18
N GLY A 508 2.84 -16.85 8.34
CA GLY A 508 4.12 -16.44 7.75
C GLY A 508 5.31 -16.83 8.62
N ASP A 509 6.45 -16.12 8.48
CA ASP A 509 7.61 -16.20 9.39
C ASP A 509 7.87 -14.82 10.04
N HIS A 510 8.07 -14.78 11.37
CA HIS A 510 8.47 -13.62 12.20
C HIS A 510 7.43 -12.50 12.37
N HIS A 511 6.62 -12.56 13.43
CA HIS A 511 5.52 -11.62 13.70
C HIS A 511 5.65 -10.87 15.03
N VAL A 512 4.94 -9.74 15.15
CA VAL A 512 4.73 -9.03 16.42
C VAL A 512 3.22 -8.94 16.68
N LEU A 513 2.72 -9.73 17.63
CA LEU A 513 1.32 -9.73 18.06
C LEU A 513 1.17 -9.07 19.44
N LYS A 514 0.24 -8.11 19.58
CA LYS A 514 -0.02 -7.40 20.84
C LYS A 514 -1.51 -7.35 21.16
N GLY A 515 -1.92 -7.93 22.30
CA GLY A 515 -3.30 -8.01 22.80
C GLY A 515 -3.81 -6.73 23.46
N PHE A 516 -2.94 -6.00 24.17
CA PHE A 516 -3.26 -4.81 24.97
C PHE A 516 -4.12 -5.09 26.20
N GLY A 517 -5.43 -5.25 26.07
CA GLY A 517 -6.29 -5.44 27.24
C GLY A 517 -7.54 -6.25 26.93
N GLY A 518 -8.01 -7.02 27.91
CA GLY A 518 -8.99 -8.08 27.68
C GLY A 518 -8.31 -9.44 27.74
N ASP A 519 -9.10 -10.51 27.73
CA ASP A 519 -8.59 -11.89 27.69
C ASP A 519 -8.40 -12.32 26.23
N ASP A 520 -7.17 -12.28 25.74
CA ASP A 520 -6.84 -12.39 24.33
C ASP A 520 -6.35 -13.78 23.93
N ARG A 521 -6.43 -14.07 22.62
CA ARG A 521 -5.86 -15.29 22.02
C ARG A 521 -4.87 -14.90 20.93
N LEU A 522 -3.57 -15.07 21.19
CA LEU A 522 -2.48 -14.75 20.28
C LEU A 522 -1.85 -16.04 19.75
N LEU A 523 -1.88 -16.24 18.43
CA LEU A 523 -1.33 -17.42 17.75
C LEU A 523 -0.23 -17.01 16.75
N GLY A 524 1.03 -17.33 17.06
CA GLY A 524 2.25 -17.01 16.29
C GLY A 524 2.37 -17.79 14.98
N GLY A 525 2.18 -19.10 15.03
CA GLY A 525 2.15 -19.93 13.84
C GLY A 525 3.53 -20.44 13.47
N ALA A 526 4.15 -19.92 12.42
CA ALA A 526 5.48 -20.36 11.99
C ALA A 526 6.47 -19.19 12.06
N GLY A 527 7.76 -19.55 12.20
CA GLY A 527 8.85 -18.58 12.36
C GLY A 527 9.00 -18.09 13.80
N SER A 528 10.06 -17.32 14.06
CA SER A 528 10.36 -16.73 15.37
C SER A 528 9.50 -15.50 15.66
N ASP A 529 8.48 -15.65 16.50
CA ASP A 529 7.48 -14.63 16.77
C ASP A 529 7.67 -13.90 18.10
N TYR A 530 7.10 -12.71 18.22
CA TYR A 530 6.97 -11.95 19.46
C TYR A 530 5.49 -11.75 19.80
N LEU A 531 5.03 -12.38 20.88
CA LEU A 531 3.65 -12.29 21.37
C LEU A 531 3.64 -11.58 22.72
N MET A 532 2.75 -10.60 22.87
CA MET A 532 2.53 -9.86 24.12
C MET A 532 1.04 -9.77 24.43
N GLY A 533 0.60 -10.42 25.51
CA GLY A 533 -0.79 -10.47 25.96
C GLY A 533 -1.31 -9.09 26.34
N GLY A 534 -0.82 -8.56 27.46
CA GLY A 534 -1.21 -7.25 27.95
C GLY A 534 -1.91 -7.36 29.29
N ASN A 535 -3.08 -6.76 29.45
CA ASN A 535 -3.89 -6.86 30.66
C ASN A 535 -5.03 -7.85 30.46
N GLY A 536 -5.10 -8.95 31.21
CA GLY A 536 -6.19 -9.91 31.13
C GLY A 536 -5.70 -11.32 31.37
N ALA A 537 -6.56 -12.31 31.18
CA ALA A 537 -6.16 -13.71 31.19
C ALA A 537 -5.92 -14.20 29.74
N ASP A 538 -4.70 -14.08 29.26
CA ASP A 538 -4.36 -14.26 27.86
C ASP A 538 -3.92 -15.70 27.52
N LEU A 539 -4.15 -16.12 26.27
CA LEU A 539 -3.59 -17.33 25.68
C LEU A 539 -2.60 -16.98 24.58
N LEU A 540 -1.32 -17.23 24.81
CA LEU A 540 -0.23 -17.01 23.85
C LEU A 540 0.31 -18.34 23.37
N ARG A 541 0.42 -18.51 22.05
CA ARG A 541 0.94 -19.74 21.43
C ARG A 541 1.93 -19.42 20.31
N GLY A 542 3.19 -19.79 20.46
CA GLY A 542 4.25 -19.58 19.48
C GLY A 542 4.16 -20.52 18.27
N ASP A 543 3.85 -21.79 18.54
CA ASP A 543 3.74 -22.89 17.55
C ASP A 543 5.09 -23.40 17.00
N TYR A 544 5.60 -22.91 15.87
CA TYR A 544 6.86 -23.38 15.28
C TYR A 544 7.84 -22.23 15.13
N GLY A 545 8.95 -22.22 15.85
CA GLY A 545 9.90 -21.10 15.80
C GLY A 545 10.75 -21.00 17.04
N SER A 546 11.58 -19.97 17.12
CA SER A 546 12.19 -19.59 18.41
C SER A 546 11.50 -18.34 18.90
N ASP A 547 10.46 -18.53 19.69
CA ASP A 547 9.46 -17.51 19.96
C ASP A 547 9.73 -16.77 21.27
N ARG A 548 9.19 -15.56 21.37
CA ARG A 548 9.20 -14.76 22.59
C ARG A 548 7.78 -14.42 23.00
N LEU A 549 7.32 -15.04 24.10
CA LEU A 549 5.98 -14.87 24.64
C LEU A 549 6.05 -14.09 25.96
N VAL A 550 5.20 -13.07 26.10
CA VAL A 550 5.12 -12.22 27.29
C VAL A 550 3.66 -12.05 27.71
N GLY A 551 3.27 -12.63 28.86
CA GLY A 551 1.91 -12.51 29.41
C GLY A 551 1.57 -11.08 29.82
N SER A 552 2.38 -10.54 30.73
CA SER A 552 2.31 -9.17 31.28
C SER A 552 1.46 -9.08 32.56
N TYR A 553 0.17 -8.74 32.49
CA TYR A 553 -0.68 -8.60 33.67
C TYR A 553 -1.88 -9.52 33.59
N GLY A 554 -2.04 -10.39 34.59
CA GLY A 554 -3.18 -11.29 34.73
C GLY A 554 -2.73 -12.74 34.69
N ASN A 555 -3.68 -13.67 34.64
CA ASN A 555 -3.36 -15.09 34.77
C ASN A 555 -3.28 -15.71 33.37
N ASP A 556 -2.08 -15.83 32.84
CA ASP A 556 -1.85 -16.11 31.42
C ASP A 556 -1.47 -17.57 31.15
N VAL A 557 -1.68 -17.99 29.90
CA VAL A 557 -1.29 -19.31 29.39
C VAL A 557 -0.31 -19.12 28.23
N LEU A 558 0.96 -19.48 28.44
CA LEU A 558 2.03 -19.33 27.46
C LEU A 558 2.50 -20.70 26.96
N LEU A 559 2.38 -20.94 25.66
CA LEU A 559 2.75 -22.17 24.98
C LEU A 559 3.81 -21.86 23.91
N GLY A 560 5.07 -22.27 24.13
CA GLY A 560 6.16 -22.03 23.17
C GLY A 560 5.94 -22.82 21.88
N GLY A 561 6.06 -24.15 21.96
CA GLY A 561 5.78 -25.04 20.84
C GLY A 561 7.02 -25.82 20.44
N ASN A 562 7.46 -25.70 19.18
CA ASN A 562 8.70 -26.30 18.70
C ASN A 562 9.74 -25.21 18.48
N GLY A 563 10.95 -25.42 18.99
CA GLY A 563 12.11 -24.55 18.83
C GLY A 563 12.54 -23.97 20.17
N THR A 564 13.54 -23.07 20.20
CA THR A 564 14.05 -22.58 21.49
C THR A 564 13.36 -21.28 21.90
N ASP A 565 12.42 -21.37 22.83
CA ASP A 565 11.50 -20.29 23.17
C ASP A 565 11.87 -19.54 24.46
N HIS A 566 11.45 -18.28 24.55
CA HIS A 566 11.54 -17.42 25.74
C HIS A 566 10.15 -17.02 26.23
N LEU A 567 9.71 -17.61 27.34
CA LEU A 567 8.38 -17.36 27.91
C LEU A 567 8.51 -16.56 29.22
N ARG A 568 7.76 -15.48 29.35
CA ARG A 568 7.69 -14.65 30.57
C ARG A 568 6.24 -14.41 30.98
N GLY A 569 5.80 -14.98 32.09
CA GLY A 569 4.46 -14.75 32.65
C GLY A 569 4.29 -13.30 33.11
N GLN A 570 5.20 -12.84 33.97
CA GLN A 570 5.22 -11.53 34.63
C GLN A 570 4.31 -11.44 35.85
N GLN A 571 3.17 -10.73 35.84
CA GLN A 571 2.34 -10.57 37.03
C GLN A 571 1.09 -11.43 36.92
N GLY A 572 0.85 -12.29 37.90
CA GLY A 572 -0.34 -13.11 37.97
C GLY A 572 0.01 -14.56 38.25
N GLN A 573 -0.97 -15.46 38.11
CA GLN A 573 -0.76 -16.90 38.24
C GLN A 573 -0.70 -17.50 36.85
N ASP A 574 0.52 -17.72 36.35
CA ASP A 574 0.74 -18.05 34.96
C ASP A 574 0.97 -19.54 34.73
N TRP A 575 0.60 -20.01 33.54
CA TRP A 575 0.81 -21.38 33.08
C TRP A 575 1.78 -21.40 31.90
N LEU A 576 3.01 -21.86 32.13
CA LEU A 576 4.08 -21.83 31.13
C LEU A 576 4.44 -23.24 30.67
N ARG A 577 4.44 -23.46 29.36
CA ARG A 577 4.90 -24.70 28.72
C ARG A 577 5.81 -24.36 27.55
N GLY A 578 7.12 -24.62 27.69
CA GLY A 578 8.11 -24.39 26.65
C GLY A 578 7.82 -25.24 25.41
N GLY A 579 7.75 -26.56 25.57
CA GLY A 579 7.40 -27.48 24.49
C GLY A 579 8.59 -28.37 24.13
N LYS A 580 9.00 -28.39 22.86
CA LYS A 580 10.18 -29.14 22.42
C LYS A 580 11.41 -28.25 22.42
N ASP A 581 12.58 -28.89 22.45
CA ASP A 581 13.90 -28.27 22.43
C ASP A 581 14.28 -27.67 23.79
N ARG A 582 14.96 -26.52 23.84
CA ARG A 582 15.51 -25.97 25.09
C ARG A 582 14.98 -24.57 25.32
N ASP A 583 14.00 -24.48 26.20
CA ASP A 583 13.30 -23.23 26.46
C ASP A 583 13.82 -22.50 27.70
N GLN A 584 13.49 -21.22 27.78
CA GLN A 584 13.77 -20.37 28.92
C GLN A 584 12.47 -19.80 29.45
N LEU A 585 12.18 -20.12 30.72
CA LEU A 585 10.90 -19.81 31.36
C LEU A 585 11.13 -18.90 32.57
N TRP A 586 10.30 -17.86 32.66
CA TRP A 586 10.19 -16.98 33.82
C TRP A 586 8.72 -16.87 34.22
N GLY A 587 8.37 -17.30 35.43
CA GLY A 587 7.01 -17.17 35.96
C GLY A 587 6.74 -15.70 36.31
N GLY A 588 7.61 -15.13 37.13
CA GLY A 588 7.51 -13.76 37.60
C GLY A 588 6.92 -13.69 39.01
N ALA A 589 5.90 -12.87 39.18
CA ALA A 589 5.25 -12.56 40.43
C ALA A 589 3.88 -13.23 40.50
N GLY A 590 3.73 -14.16 41.44
CA GLY A 590 2.47 -14.85 41.71
C GLY A 590 2.75 -16.30 42.05
N VAL A 591 1.77 -17.16 41.81
CA VAL A 591 1.90 -18.61 41.99
C VAL A 591 1.85 -19.23 40.61
N ASP A 592 3.03 -19.54 40.06
CA ASP A 592 3.15 -19.94 38.66
C ASP A 592 3.24 -21.46 38.52
N THR A 593 2.78 -21.97 37.39
CA THR A 593 2.85 -23.39 37.06
C THR A 593 3.69 -23.61 35.82
N PHE A 594 4.81 -24.31 35.98
CA PHE A 594 5.68 -24.73 34.89
C PHE A 594 5.34 -26.16 34.47
N VAL A 595 4.99 -26.34 33.21
CA VAL A 595 4.65 -27.65 32.64
C VAL A 595 5.84 -28.20 31.87
N LEU A 596 6.38 -29.29 32.41
CA LEU A 596 7.58 -29.93 31.89
C LEU A 596 7.19 -31.12 31.02
N ASP A 597 7.67 -31.12 29.78
CA ASP A 597 7.55 -32.24 28.87
C ASP A 597 8.79 -33.14 28.88
N ALA A 598 8.66 -34.34 28.30
CA ALA A 598 9.81 -35.20 28.07
C ALA A 598 10.72 -34.53 27.02
N GLY A 599 11.80 -33.89 27.45
CA GLY A 599 12.79 -33.36 26.53
C GLY A 599 13.36 -34.47 25.64
N ASN A 600 13.68 -34.12 24.38
CA ASN A 600 14.58 -34.95 23.57
C ASN A 600 15.91 -35.07 24.32
N MET A 601 16.53 -36.25 24.33
CA MET A 601 17.74 -36.53 25.13
C MET A 601 18.85 -35.49 24.87
N GLY A 602 18.99 -34.50 25.76
CA GLY A 602 20.06 -33.48 25.72
C GLY A 602 19.60 -32.01 25.76
N THR A 603 18.32 -31.72 25.55
CA THR A 603 17.77 -30.35 25.56
C THR A 603 16.64 -30.29 26.60
N VAL A 604 16.95 -29.77 27.79
CA VAL A 604 15.99 -29.60 28.89
C VAL A 604 15.85 -28.14 29.24
N ASP A 605 14.63 -27.73 29.57
CA ASP A 605 14.27 -26.33 29.80
C ASP A 605 15.01 -25.72 31.00
N ARG A 606 15.06 -24.40 31.03
CA ARG A 606 15.61 -23.62 32.14
C ARG A 606 14.53 -22.73 32.73
N ILE A 607 14.27 -22.90 34.02
CA ILE A 607 13.39 -22.04 34.80
C ILE A 607 14.28 -21.13 35.65
N TRP A 608 14.14 -19.83 35.44
CA TRP A 608 15.10 -18.85 35.94
C TRP A 608 14.74 -18.19 37.28
N ASP A 609 13.48 -18.24 37.69
CA ASP A 609 12.97 -17.51 38.84
C ASP A 609 12.05 -18.34 39.75
N PHE A 610 12.16 -19.68 39.65
CA PHE A 610 11.32 -20.61 40.42
C PHE A 610 11.42 -20.36 41.94
N GLN A 611 10.27 -20.16 42.58
CA GLN A 611 10.14 -19.94 44.02
C GLN A 611 9.61 -21.18 44.73
N ALA A 612 10.49 -21.88 45.47
CA ALA A 612 10.11 -23.06 46.23
C ALA A 612 9.02 -22.74 47.29
N GLY A 613 8.00 -23.60 47.35
CA GLY A 613 6.83 -23.41 48.23
C GLY A 613 5.80 -22.39 47.72
N VAL A 614 6.06 -21.73 46.59
CA VAL A 614 5.13 -20.82 45.91
C VAL A 614 4.75 -21.42 44.57
N ASP A 615 5.72 -21.63 43.69
CA ASP A 615 5.51 -22.13 42.34
C ASP A 615 5.31 -23.65 42.29
N CYS A 616 4.64 -24.08 41.23
CA CYS A 616 4.26 -25.46 41.00
C CYS A 616 4.95 -26.02 39.74
N ILE A 617 5.34 -27.29 39.81
CA ILE A 617 5.83 -28.07 38.67
C ILE A 617 4.80 -29.11 38.32
N LYS A 618 4.38 -29.12 37.06
CA LYS A 618 3.51 -30.15 36.49
C LYS A 618 4.29 -30.97 35.47
N VAL A 619 4.24 -32.28 35.60
CA VAL A 619 4.89 -33.21 34.67
C VAL A 619 3.86 -33.63 33.61
N GLY A 620 4.21 -33.48 32.33
CA GLY A 620 3.36 -33.83 31.19
C GLY A 620 2.98 -35.31 31.14
N SER A 621 1.79 -35.61 30.63
CA SER A 621 1.18 -36.97 30.63
C SER A 621 1.92 -38.03 29.80
N THR A 622 2.88 -37.62 28.97
CA THR A 622 3.73 -38.51 28.16
C THR A 622 4.90 -39.13 28.94
N LEU A 623 5.16 -38.67 30.18
CA LEU A 623 6.22 -39.18 31.05
C LEU A 623 5.68 -40.27 31.99
N GLN A 624 5.58 -41.51 31.50
CA GLN A 624 5.37 -42.68 32.35
C GLN A 624 6.74 -43.28 32.73
N GLY A 625 7.12 -43.30 34.01
CA GLY A 625 8.28 -44.14 34.39
C GLY A 625 9.05 -43.95 35.69
N GLY A 626 8.63 -43.15 36.69
CA GLY A 626 9.31 -43.13 37.99
C GLY A 626 8.97 -41.94 38.90
N PRO A 627 9.41 -41.93 40.16
CA PRO A 627 9.23 -40.78 41.04
C PRO A 627 10.03 -39.57 40.53
N LEU A 628 9.47 -38.37 40.67
CA LEU A 628 10.24 -37.14 40.49
C LEU A 628 11.35 -37.11 41.55
N SER A 629 12.55 -36.73 41.12
CA SER A 629 13.72 -36.55 41.96
C SER A 629 14.47 -35.32 41.49
N TRP A 630 15.35 -34.80 42.35
CA TRP A 630 16.16 -33.63 42.02
C TRP A 630 17.60 -33.78 42.52
N GLN A 631 18.51 -33.14 41.81
CA GLN A 631 19.94 -33.20 42.10
C GLN A 631 20.57 -31.81 42.02
N GLN A 632 21.22 -31.37 43.09
CA GLN A 632 22.04 -30.16 43.08
C GLN A 632 23.24 -30.31 42.14
N LYS A 633 23.49 -29.32 41.29
CA LYS A 633 24.67 -29.20 40.43
C LYS A 633 25.13 -27.74 40.37
N GLY A 634 26.22 -27.43 41.07
CA GLY A 634 26.63 -26.04 41.25
C GLY A 634 25.54 -25.25 41.96
N ASN A 635 25.18 -24.08 41.44
CA ASN A 635 24.09 -23.25 41.99
C ASN A 635 22.69 -23.71 41.53
N ASN A 636 22.60 -24.64 40.58
CA ASN A 636 21.33 -25.03 39.97
C ASN A 636 20.84 -26.38 40.48
N THR A 637 19.55 -26.63 40.38
CA THR A 637 18.94 -27.92 40.69
C THR A 637 18.39 -28.57 39.42
N LEU A 638 18.81 -29.80 39.14
CA LEU A 638 18.30 -30.59 38.01
C LEU A 638 17.09 -31.41 38.45
N LEU A 639 15.96 -31.24 37.77
CA LEU A 639 14.75 -32.07 37.96
C LEU A 639 14.81 -33.31 37.06
N LYS A 640 14.39 -34.46 37.60
CA LYS A 640 14.45 -35.76 36.90
C LYS A 640 13.26 -36.65 37.20
N VAL A 641 12.82 -37.41 36.20
CA VAL A 641 11.93 -38.57 36.38
C VAL A 641 12.70 -39.84 36.03
N GLY A 642 12.96 -40.69 37.02
CA GLY A 642 13.88 -41.81 36.86
C GLY A 642 15.29 -41.35 36.44
N GLN A 643 15.74 -41.76 35.25
CA GLN A 643 17.03 -41.32 34.69
C GLN A 643 16.91 -40.13 33.73
N GLN A 644 15.69 -39.74 33.33
CA GLN A 644 15.46 -38.66 32.38
C GLN A 644 15.52 -37.30 33.09
N ALA A 645 16.22 -36.35 32.50
CA ALA A 645 16.22 -34.96 32.95
C ALA A 645 15.00 -34.24 32.37
N LEU A 646 14.36 -33.39 33.18
CA LEU A 646 13.18 -32.61 32.78
C LEU A 646 13.51 -31.14 32.56
N ALA A 647 14.08 -30.48 33.58
CA ALA A 647 14.43 -29.06 33.53
C ALA A 647 15.51 -28.73 34.56
N TRP A 648 16.18 -27.60 34.32
CA TRP A 648 17.02 -26.94 35.30
C TRP A 648 16.25 -25.85 36.01
N LEU A 649 16.26 -25.90 37.34
CA LEU A 649 15.94 -24.75 38.19
C LEU A 649 17.23 -23.97 38.41
N MET A 650 17.30 -22.77 37.86
CA MET A 650 18.48 -21.93 37.94
C MET A 650 18.52 -21.23 39.29
N ASP A 651 19.68 -21.25 39.96
CA ASP A 651 19.91 -20.60 41.26
C ASP A 651 18.94 -21.03 42.40
N VAL A 652 18.30 -22.19 42.27
CA VAL A 652 17.48 -22.82 43.32
C VAL A 652 18.26 -23.92 44.02
N ASN A 653 18.26 -23.91 45.36
CA ASN A 653 18.89 -24.95 46.15
C ASN A 653 17.93 -26.15 46.34
N ALA A 654 18.41 -27.35 46.03
CA ALA A 654 17.70 -28.61 46.15
C ALA A 654 17.10 -28.87 47.55
N SER A 655 17.69 -28.31 48.62
CA SER A 655 17.17 -28.45 49.98
C SER A 655 15.91 -27.63 50.25
N GLN A 656 15.57 -26.67 49.38
CA GLN A 656 14.38 -25.84 49.50
C GLN A 656 13.13 -26.55 48.95
N LEU A 657 13.30 -27.62 48.17
CA LEU A 657 12.20 -28.37 47.57
C LEU A 657 11.68 -29.43 48.56
N SER A 658 10.36 -29.45 48.80
CA SER A 658 9.72 -30.40 49.73
C SER A 658 8.80 -31.42 49.07
N GLY A 659 8.70 -31.43 47.74
CA GLY A 659 7.81 -32.32 46.98
C GLY A 659 6.33 -31.89 47.02
N THR A 660 6.00 -30.83 47.76
CA THR A 660 4.70 -30.15 47.79
C THR A 660 4.49 -29.23 46.59
N GLU A 661 5.57 -28.88 45.90
CA GLU A 661 5.58 -28.13 44.63
C GLU A 661 4.99 -28.96 43.47
N LEU A 662 4.58 -30.20 43.74
CA LEU A 662 4.02 -31.13 42.78
C LEU A 662 2.49 -31.12 42.83
N ALA A 663 1.88 -30.59 41.78
CA ALA A 663 0.53 -30.97 41.40
C ALA A 663 0.62 -32.18 40.46
N LEU A 664 0.41 -33.40 40.99
CA LEU A 664 0.09 -34.55 40.14
C LEU A 664 -1.23 -34.24 39.41
N ALA A 665 -1.24 -34.41 38.09
CA ALA A 665 -2.39 -34.12 37.23
C ALA A 665 -3.64 -34.93 37.62
#